data_AF-A0A8B6XH14-F1
#
_entry.id   AF-A0A8B6XH14-F1
#
_cell.length_a   1.000
_cell.length_b   1.000
_cell.length_c   1.000
_cell.angle_alpha   90.00
_cell.angle_beta   90.00
_cell.angle_gamma   90.00
#
_symmetry.space_group_name_H-M   'P 1'
#
loop_
_entity.id
_entity.type
_entity.pdbx_description
1 polymer ?
#
loop_
_entity_poly.entity_id
_entity_poly.type
_entity_poly.pdbx_seq_one_letter_code
_entity_poly.pdbx_strand_id
1 'polypeptide(L)'
;MAGHFSEFGMLPELLKGVDEMGWGLATDIQAEAIPMILGGGDVLMAAETGSGKTGAFCLPVIQIVYENILANSSEQPGNQKIKTEVAKGKWEMSKLDRSSSFAISEDGLLCQSREHKEWQGSRSTLGVSKGSYYYEVKVTDEGLCRVGFSTENATLEVGCDSESFGFGGTGKKSTNKQFDTYGEPYGKNDIIGCFIELDNGTIKYSKNGKDLGHAFDIPKKLYGSSFFASVTLKNAELLFNFGDTPFKHATPHSTYLPLSKAKDVSLSKKLSVSKKYTNKSSPAALIIEPSRELASQTHDQISLFKKYLPDPKIKNVLLVGGENSSEQIKALQSGVDIVTGTPGKLDDFISSGNLLLDQVRFLILDEADGLLNQNQGQLIEKLYNLCPKMSSDGKRLQVVLCSATLHNLEVKKLADKIMHFPTWIDLKGQDSVPDTVHHVVCNVDPKSDTSWHFLKHKIQTDGIHLKDDTHPTSKLPECLSEAVKVLKGEYVIKAISKLKMDQGIIFCRTKLDCDNLERYMKSKDVNEFSCVCLHSDRTPNERTKNLWSFKNKKVKFLICTDVAARGLDIKGVPFVINVTLPDEKANYVHRIGRVGRAERMGLALSLVSKYKEKVWYHKCDSRGANCNNTKLLKEGGCAIWYDEQNYLSEIEEHLGETVSQISNDMVVPINEFDGKVVYGQKRQNKGSGFKYHLEELAPAVKDLAKLEKQVQLSYLQYQIDWRQTIS
;
A
#
# COMPACT_ATOMS: atom_id res chain seq x y z
N MET A 1 -14.02 14.18 -11.45
CA MET A 1 -15.45 14.36 -11.80
C MET A 1 -16.18 13.16 -11.24
N ALA A 2 -17.03 13.33 -10.22
CA ALA A 2 -17.72 12.22 -9.57
C ALA A 2 -18.74 11.58 -10.52
N GLY A 3 -18.49 10.34 -10.93
CA GLY A 3 -19.38 9.54 -11.79
C GLY A 3 -20.38 8.72 -10.97
N HIS A 4 -21.44 8.26 -11.63
CA HIS A 4 -22.40 7.33 -11.01
C HIS A 4 -21.78 5.92 -10.98
N PHE A 5 -22.01 5.12 -9.92
CA PHE A 5 -21.37 3.81 -9.78
C PHE A 5 -21.62 2.84 -10.94
N SER A 6 -22.74 3.01 -11.66
CA SER A 6 -23.05 2.26 -12.88
C SER A 6 -22.08 2.48 -14.04
N GLU A 7 -21.36 3.60 -14.04
CA GLU A 7 -20.38 3.95 -15.08
C GLU A 7 -19.06 3.18 -14.91
N PHE A 8 -18.85 2.52 -13.75
CA PHE A 8 -17.61 1.79 -13.44
C PHE A 8 -17.67 0.29 -13.74
N GLY A 9 -18.75 -0.20 -14.36
CA GLY A 9 -18.92 -1.63 -14.64
C GLY A 9 -19.33 -2.48 -13.43
N MET A 10 -19.92 -1.84 -12.41
CA MET A 10 -20.40 -2.52 -11.21
C MET A 10 -21.71 -3.30 -11.44
N LEU A 11 -21.84 -4.47 -10.81
CA LEU A 11 -23.07 -5.28 -10.87
C LEU A 11 -24.28 -4.52 -10.29
N PRO A 12 -25.45 -4.52 -10.96
CA PRO A 12 -26.65 -3.83 -10.49
C PRO A 12 -27.09 -4.25 -9.08
N GLU A 13 -26.82 -5.50 -8.69
CA GLU A 13 -27.15 -6.04 -7.38
C GLU A 13 -26.29 -5.43 -6.27
N LEU A 14 -25.01 -5.16 -6.55
CA LEU A 14 -24.15 -4.43 -5.61
C LEU A 14 -24.61 -2.98 -5.48
N LEU A 15 -25.06 -2.36 -6.57
CA LEU A 15 -25.59 -1.00 -6.57
C LEU A 15 -26.82 -0.85 -5.68
N LYS A 16 -27.69 -1.87 -5.60
CA LYS A 16 -28.82 -1.86 -4.65
C LYS A 16 -28.37 -1.77 -3.19
N GLY A 17 -27.26 -2.43 -2.84
CA GLY A 17 -26.66 -2.32 -1.50
C GLY A 17 -26.08 -0.93 -1.24
N VAL A 18 -25.46 -0.33 -2.26
CA VAL A 18 -24.93 1.04 -2.23
C VAL A 18 -26.06 2.07 -2.07
N ASP A 19 -27.18 1.89 -2.78
CA ASP A 19 -28.37 2.75 -2.70
C ASP A 19 -29.03 2.71 -1.32
N GLU A 20 -29.11 1.53 -0.68
CA GLU A 20 -29.64 1.37 0.69
C GLU A 20 -28.79 2.14 1.73
N MET A 21 -27.50 2.32 1.45
CA MET A 21 -26.60 3.13 2.26
C MET A 21 -26.71 4.64 1.97
N GLY A 22 -27.54 5.04 1.00
CA GLY A 22 -27.74 6.43 0.59
C GLY A 22 -26.59 7.02 -0.23
N TRP A 23 -25.77 6.17 -0.86
CA TRP A 23 -24.61 6.60 -1.65
C TRP A 23 -25.01 6.89 -3.09
N GLY A 24 -25.56 8.08 -3.35
CA GLY A 24 -26.04 8.44 -4.69
C GLY A 24 -24.94 8.70 -5.74
N LEU A 25 -23.75 9.14 -5.31
CA LEU A 25 -22.59 9.36 -6.18
C LEU A 25 -21.34 8.79 -5.52
N ALA A 26 -20.43 8.27 -6.35
CA ALA A 26 -19.16 7.79 -5.85
C ALA A 26 -18.27 8.95 -5.39
N THR A 27 -17.56 8.75 -4.29
CA THR A 27 -16.52 9.70 -3.87
C THR A 27 -15.35 9.66 -4.85
N ASP A 28 -14.51 10.70 -4.87
CA ASP A 28 -13.38 10.76 -5.81
C ASP A 28 -12.46 9.53 -5.70
N ILE A 29 -12.21 9.03 -4.48
CA ILE A 29 -11.38 7.83 -4.28
C ILE A 29 -12.05 6.57 -4.82
N GLN A 30 -13.38 6.48 -4.74
CA GLN A 30 -14.14 5.36 -5.29
C GLN A 30 -14.15 5.41 -6.82
N ALA A 31 -14.37 6.60 -7.39
CA ALA A 31 -14.41 6.80 -8.84
C ALA A 31 -13.07 6.47 -9.52
N GLU A 32 -11.95 6.75 -8.85
CA GLU A 32 -10.62 6.43 -9.40
C GLU A 32 -10.18 5.00 -9.10
N ALA A 33 -10.41 4.50 -7.87
CA ALA A 33 -9.89 3.19 -7.47
C ALA A 33 -10.71 2.01 -7.99
N ILE A 34 -12.05 2.11 -8.04
CA ILE A 34 -12.92 0.99 -8.44
C ILE A 34 -12.56 0.46 -9.84
N PRO A 35 -12.46 1.31 -10.89
CA PRO A 35 -12.10 0.83 -12.22
C PRO A 35 -10.70 0.21 -12.28
N MET A 36 -9.74 0.78 -11.55
CA MET A 36 -8.36 0.29 -11.51
C MET A 36 -8.24 -1.08 -10.84
N ILE A 37 -9.02 -1.32 -9.78
CA ILE A 37 -9.08 -2.61 -9.09
C ILE A 37 -9.78 -3.65 -9.99
N LEU A 38 -10.91 -3.31 -10.63
CA LEU A 38 -11.58 -4.20 -11.59
C LEU A 38 -10.68 -4.56 -12.77
N GLY A 39 -9.80 -3.65 -13.18
CA GLY A 39 -8.81 -3.88 -14.24
C GLY A 39 -7.68 -4.86 -13.88
N GLY A 40 -7.60 -5.37 -12.65
CA GLY A 40 -6.59 -6.35 -12.21
C GLY A 40 -5.22 -5.76 -11.87
N GLY A 41 -5.09 -4.44 -11.84
CA GLY A 41 -3.87 -3.73 -11.45
C GLY A 41 -3.68 -3.66 -9.94
N ASP A 42 -2.44 -3.57 -9.47
CA ASP A 42 -2.21 -3.21 -8.07
C ASP A 42 -2.55 -1.73 -7.87
N VAL A 43 -3.18 -1.41 -6.74
CA VAL A 43 -3.64 -0.05 -6.46
C VAL A 43 -3.11 0.41 -5.12
N LEU A 44 -2.36 1.51 -5.16
CA LEU A 44 -1.83 2.19 -4.00
C LEU A 44 -2.59 3.51 -3.84
N MET A 45 -3.45 3.61 -2.82
CA MET A 45 -4.34 4.76 -2.67
C MET A 45 -4.12 5.55 -1.37
N ALA A 46 -4.02 6.88 -1.50
CA ALA A 46 -4.00 7.85 -0.41
C ALA A 46 -5.34 8.56 -0.34
N ALA A 47 -6.03 8.42 0.79
CA ALA A 47 -7.13 9.29 1.10
C ALA A 47 -7.37 9.38 2.61
N GLU A 48 -8.04 10.43 3.03
CA GLU A 48 -8.43 10.63 4.41
C GLU A 48 -9.40 9.56 4.97
N THR A 49 -9.43 9.33 6.29
CA THR A 49 -10.48 8.50 6.91
C THR A 49 -11.86 9.11 6.63
N GLY A 50 -12.84 8.28 6.25
CA GLY A 50 -14.18 8.75 5.88
C GLY A 50 -14.32 9.22 4.42
N SER A 51 -13.27 9.15 3.59
CA SER A 51 -13.35 9.44 2.14
C SER A 51 -14.03 8.34 1.31
N GLY A 52 -14.38 7.20 1.93
CA GLY A 52 -15.00 6.08 1.24
C GLY A 52 -14.03 4.99 0.75
N LYS A 53 -12.76 4.97 1.23
CA LYS A 53 -11.75 3.95 0.88
C LYS A 53 -12.26 2.51 1.01
N THR A 54 -12.94 2.20 2.10
CA THR A 54 -13.49 0.85 2.35
C THR A 54 -14.44 0.43 1.24
N GLY A 55 -15.35 1.31 0.80
CA GLY A 55 -16.18 1.06 -0.36
C GLY A 55 -15.38 0.94 -1.67
N ALA A 56 -14.31 1.73 -1.82
CA ALA A 56 -13.48 1.76 -3.01
C ALA A 56 -12.77 0.42 -3.29
N PHE A 57 -12.35 -0.32 -2.25
CA PHE A 57 -11.79 -1.66 -2.43
C PHE A 57 -12.81 -2.80 -2.22
N CYS A 58 -13.79 -2.66 -1.30
CA CYS A 58 -14.73 -3.75 -1.02
C CYS A 58 -15.63 -4.06 -2.21
N LEU A 59 -16.20 -3.03 -2.85
CA LEU A 59 -17.11 -3.19 -3.99
C LEU A 59 -16.50 -4.02 -5.13
N PRO A 60 -15.34 -3.64 -5.71
CA PRO A 60 -14.73 -4.40 -6.78
C PRO A 60 -14.24 -5.79 -6.33
N VAL A 61 -13.72 -5.93 -5.11
CA VAL A 61 -13.29 -7.24 -4.58
C VAL A 61 -14.47 -8.21 -4.46
N ILE A 62 -15.60 -7.74 -3.94
CA ILE A 62 -16.83 -8.54 -3.83
C ILE A 62 -17.29 -9.00 -5.22
N GLN A 63 -17.31 -8.09 -6.19
CA GLN A 63 -17.70 -8.42 -7.57
C GLN A 63 -16.78 -9.47 -8.19
N ILE A 64 -15.46 -9.27 -8.12
CA ILE A 64 -14.50 -10.20 -8.73
C ILE A 64 -14.59 -11.58 -8.06
N VAL A 65 -14.71 -11.64 -6.74
CA VAL A 65 -14.90 -12.90 -6.01
C VAL A 65 -16.20 -13.57 -6.45
N TYR A 66 -17.29 -12.83 -6.57
CA TYR A 66 -18.59 -13.34 -7.00
C TYR A 66 -18.57 -13.93 -8.42
N GLU A 67 -18.02 -13.19 -9.37
CA GLU A 67 -17.88 -13.61 -10.77
C GLU A 67 -17.04 -14.89 -10.90
N ASN A 68 -15.98 -15.01 -10.09
CA ASN A 68 -15.17 -16.24 -10.04
C ASN A 68 -15.96 -17.44 -9.47
N ILE A 69 -16.80 -17.23 -8.45
CA ILE A 69 -17.65 -18.31 -7.92
C ILE A 69 -18.67 -18.75 -8.98
N LEU A 70 -19.27 -17.81 -9.71
CA LEU A 70 -20.21 -18.10 -10.79
C LEU A 70 -19.56 -18.92 -11.91
N ALA A 71 -18.38 -18.49 -12.38
CA ALA A 71 -17.63 -19.20 -13.42
C ALA A 71 -17.34 -20.66 -13.02
N ASN A 72 -16.95 -20.89 -11.77
CA ASN A 72 -16.71 -22.23 -11.23
C ASN A 72 -17.99 -23.06 -11.03
N SER A 73 -19.16 -22.41 -10.86
CA SER A 73 -20.45 -23.09 -10.63
C SER A 73 -21.15 -23.50 -11.93
N SER A 74 -20.88 -22.81 -13.03
CA SER A 74 -21.36 -23.17 -14.37
C SER A 74 -20.69 -24.43 -14.96
N GLU A 75 -19.58 -24.88 -14.38
CA GLU A 75 -18.92 -26.16 -14.69
C GLU A 75 -19.45 -27.28 -13.78
N GLN A 76 -20.70 -27.75 -13.96
CA GLN A 76 -21.17 -28.90 -13.19
C GLN A 76 -20.60 -30.25 -13.70
N PRO A 77 -20.22 -31.16 -12.79
CA PRO A 77 -19.57 -32.42 -13.10
C PRO A 77 -20.61 -33.47 -13.53
N GLY A 78 -20.73 -33.67 -14.84
CA GLY A 78 -21.45 -34.81 -15.40
C GLY A 78 -20.75 -36.12 -15.04
N ASN A 79 -21.49 -36.97 -14.33
CA ASN A 79 -21.11 -38.31 -13.88
C ASN A 79 -20.81 -39.24 -15.08
N GLN A 80 -19.62 -39.15 -15.68
CA GLN A 80 -19.13 -40.12 -16.65
C GLN A 80 -18.10 -41.03 -15.98
N LYS A 81 -18.43 -42.33 -15.91
CA LYS A 81 -17.45 -43.39 -15.72
C LYS A 81 -16.45 -43.32 -16.87
N ILE A 82 -15.30 -42.70 -16.65
CA ILE A 82 -14.22 -42.69 -17.63
C ILE A 82 -13.57 -44.07 -17.63
N LYS A 83 -13.93 -44.85 -18.66
CA LYS A 83 -13.09 -45.92 -19.19
C LYS A 83 -11.81 -45.28 -19.72
N THR A 84 -10.70 -45.96 -19.49
CA THR A 84 -9.35 -45.71 -20.00
C THR A 84 -9.38 -45.39 -21.51
N GLU A 85 -9.41 -44.12 -21.87
CA GLU A 85 -9.02 -43.62 -23.19
C GLU A 85 -8.10 -42.42 -23.00
N VAL A 86 -6.97 -42.48 -23.69
CA VAL A 86 -5.84 -41.55 -23.66
C VAL A 86 -6.34 -40.12 -23.91
N ALA A 87 -6.39 -39.30 -22.85
CA ALA A 87 -6.75 -37.90 -22.96
C ALA A 87 -5.65 -37.15 -23.72
N LYS A 88 -5.99 -36.66 -24.92
CA LYS A 88 -5.19 -35.73 -25.72
C LYS A 88 -4.94 -34.44 -24.93
N GLY A 89 -3.83 -34.36 -24.20
CA GLY A 89 -3.35 -33.10 -23.64
C GLY A 89 -2.73 -32.22 -24.72
N LYS A 90 -2.96 -30.92 -24.66
CA LYS A 90 -2.27 -29.92 -25.49
C LYS A 90 -0.81 -29.79 -25.03
N TRP A 91 0.14 -29.67 -25.97
CA TRP A 91 1.54 -29.46 -25.64
C TRP A 91 1.80 -28.00 -25.27
N GLU A 92 2.15 -27.77 -24.02
CA GLU A 92 2.39 -26.44 -23.47
C GLU A 92 3.32 -26.48 -22.26
N MET A 93 3.84 -25.32 -21.85
CA MET A 93 4.65 -25.17 -20.64
C MET A 93 3.77 -25.18 -19.39
N SER A 94 4.21 -25.90 -18.35
CA SER A 94 3.41 -26.17 -17.16
C SER A 94 3.37 -24.99 -16.21
N LYS A 95 2.18 -24.40 -16.05
CA LYS A 95 1.89 -23.35 -15.06
C LYS A 95 2.01 -23.84 -13.62
N LEU A 96 1.93 -25.16 -13.39
CA LEU A 96 2.04 -25.81 -12.08
C LEU A 96 3.46 -26.29 -11.76
N ASP A 97 4.26 -26.59 -12.78
CA ASP A 97 5.62 -27.09 -12.63
C ASP A 97 6.63 -26.03 -13.06
N ARG A 98 6.70 -24.95 -12.27
CA ARG A 98 7.56 -23.80 -12.49
C ARG A 98 8.05 -23.17 -11.17
N SER A 99 9.11 -22.37 -11.25
CA SER A 99 9.59 -21.54 -10.15
C SER A 99 8.65 -20.34 -9.90
N SER A 100 8.67 -19.79 -8.68
CA SER A 100 7.69 -18.77 -8.24
C SER A 100 7.64 -17.52 -9.11
N SER A 101 8.80 -17.04 -9.58
CA SER A 101 8.96 -15.83 -10.40
C SER A 101 9.07 -16.14 -11.91
N PHE A 102 8.61 -17.32 -12.34
CA PHE A 102 8.57 -17.71 -13.76
C PHE A 102 7.16 -17.47 -14.32
N ALA A 103 7.02 -16.65 -15.35
CA ALA A 103 5.74 -16.35 -15.99
C ALA A 103 5.57 -17.16 -17.29
N ILE A 104 4.35 -17.62 -17.56
CA ILE A 104 4.00 -18.38 -18.76
C ILE A 104 2.69 -17.77 -19.30
N SER A 105 2.62 -17.50 -20.60
CA SER A 105 1.42 -16.98 -21.27
C SER A 105 0.22 -17.94 -21.18
N GLU A 106 -0.96 -17.40 -21.49
CA GLU A 106 -2.22 -18.15 -21.42
C GLU A 106 -2.21 -19.40 -22.31
N ASP A 107 -1.70 -19.27 -23.54
CA ASP A 107 -1.53 -20.36 -24.51
C ASP A 107 -0.44 -21.38 -24.12
N GLY A 108 0.35 -21.06 -23.09
CA GLY A 108 1.41 -21.88 -22.54
C GLY A 108 2.69 -21.93 -23.40
N LEU A 109 2.87 -21.02 -24.34
CA LEU A 109 4.00 -21.03 -25.28
C LEU A 109 5.06 -19.94 -25.00
N LEU A 110 4.69 -18.78 -24.45
CA LEU A 110 5.64 -17.73 -24.10
C LEU A 110 6.05 -17.85 -22.64
N CYS A 111 7.34 -17.97 -22.39
CA CYS A 111 7.94 -18.08 -21.07
C CYS A 111 8.83 -16.88 -20.77
N GLN A 112 8.69 -16.30 -19.59
CA GLN A 112 9.42 -15.10 -19.19
C GLN A 112 9.92 -15.20 -17.74
N SER A 113 11.10 -14.66 -17.48
CA SER A 113 11.53 -14.31 -16.13
C SER A 113 12.18 -12.93 -16.15
N ARG A 114 11.87 -12.11 -15.15
CA ARG A 114 12.50 -10.78 -14.93
C ARG A 114 13.48 -10.76 -13.76
N GLU A 115 13.82 -11.94 -13.23
CA GLU A 115 14.78 -12.07 -12.13
C GLU A 115 16.22 -11.87 -12.63
N HIS A 116 16.94 -10.93 -12.02
CA HIS A 116 18.32 -10.61 -12.39
C HIS A 116 19.37 -11.39 -11.61
N LYS A 117 18.99 -12.09 -10.53
CA LYS A 117 19.93 -12.77 -9.62
C LYS A 117 19.80 -14.29 -9.69
N GLU A 118 18.59 -14.80 -9.58
CA GLU A 118 18.30 -16.24 -9.51
C GLU A 118 17.82 -16.80 -10.84
N TRP A 119 18.07 -18.09 -11.06
CA TRP A 119 17.52 -18.83 -12.19
C TRP A 119 16.11 -19.30 -11.88
N GLN A 120 15.17 -19.01 -12.77
CA GLN A 120 13.77 -19.42 -12.65
C GLN A 120 13.46 -20.37 -13.81
N GLY A 121 12.74 -21.47 -13.59
CA GLY A 121 12.50 -22.44 -14.67
C GLY A 121 11.14 -23.10 -14.64
N SER A 122 10.86 -23.86 -15.70
CA SER A 122 9.62 -24.62 -15.88
C SER A 122 9.85 -25.84 -16.78
N ARG A 123 8.88 -26.76 -16.79
CA ARG A 123 8.82 -27.95 -17.66
C ARG A 123 7.50 -27.99 -18.42
N SER A 124 7.44 -28.70 -19.54
CA SER A 124 6.20 -28.95 -20.28
C SER A 124 5.20 -29.78 -19.47
N THR A 125 3.91 -29.67 -19.78
CA THR A 125 2.84 -30.45 -19.17
C THR A 125 2.93 -31.94 -19.54
N LEU A 126 3.39 -32.21 -20.75
CA LEU A 126 3.58 -33.54 -21.32
C LEU A 126 5.06 -33.85 -21.51
N GLY A 127 5.40 -35.12 -21.36
CA GLY A 127 6.73 -35.66 -21.58
C GLY A 127 6.67 -36.92 -22.43
N VAL A 128 7.82 -37.32 -22.97
CA VAL A 128 7.99 -38.48 -23.85
C VAL A 128 8.95 -39.48 -23.24
N SER A 129 8.71 -40.78 -23.45
CA SER A 129 9.55 -41.86 -22.89
C SER A 129 10.14 -42.81 -23.93
N LYS A 130 9.70 -42.76 -25.20
CA LYS A 130 10.18 -43.60 -26.31
C LYS A 130 10.09 -42.90 -27.65
N GLY A 131 11.04 -43.16 -28.55
CA GLY A 131 11.12 -42.56 -29.88
C GLY A 131 11.94 -41.26 -29.95
N SER A 132 11.84 -40.57 -31.09
CA SER A 132 12.66 -39.41 -31.43
C SER A 132 11.80 -38.15 -31.63
N TYR A 133 12.08 -37.10 -30.87
CA TYR A 133 11.26 -35.88 -30.84
C TYR A 133 12.03 -34.58 -30.98
N TYR A 134 11.29 -33.55 -31.39
CA TYR A 134 11.80 -32.22 -31.68
C TYR A 134 10.84 -31.09 -31.27
N TYR A 135 11.41 -29.97 -30.83
CA TYR A 135 10.72 -28.69 -30.66
C TYR A 135 11.64 -27.49 -30.90
N GLU A 136 11.07 -26.32 -31.17
CA GLU A 136 11.79 -25.06 -31.35
C GLU A 136 11.51 -24.08 -30.21
N VAL A 137 12.51 -23.25 -29.91
CA VAL A 137 12.36 -22.12 -29.00
C VAL A 137 13.00 -20.89 -29.62
N LYS A 138 12.24 -19.79 -29.73
CA LYS A 138 12.75 -18.49 -30.17
C LYS A 138 13.06 -17.61 -28.96
N VAL A 139 14.23 -17.01 -28.93
CA VAL A 139 14.56 -15.98 -27.93
C VAL A 139 13.91 -14.66 -28.36
N THR A 140 13.01 -14.12 -27.54
CA THR A 140 12.27 -12.89 -27.86
C THR A 140 12.83 -11.66 -27.14
N ASP A 141 13.59 -11.86 -26.06
CA ASP A 141 14.18 -10.77 -25.29
C ASP A 141 15.62 -11.06 -24.85
N GLU A 142 16.38 -10.01 -24.53
CA GLU A 142 17.76 -10.15 -24.05
C GLU A 142 17.81 -10.77 -22.65
N GLY A 143 18.86 -11.52 -22.35
CA GLY A 143 19.05 -12.16 -21.05
C GLY A 143 19.79 -13.50 -21.13
N LEU A 144 19.85 -14.19 -19.99
CA LEU A 144 20.43 -15.54 -19.93
C LEU A 144 19.32 -16.58 -19.91
N CYS A 145 19.46 -17.60 -20.76
CA CYS A 145 18.53 -18.70 -20.88
C CYS A 145 19.27 -20.03 -21.05
N ARG A 146 18.61 -21.12 -20.64
CA ARG A 146 18.96 -22.50 -20.95
C ARG A 146 17.69 -23.24 -21.32
N VAL A 147 17.73 -23.98 -22.44
CA VAL A 147 16.63 -24.83 -22.92
C VAL A 147 17.11 -26.28 -23.03
N GLY A 148 16.20 -27.24 -22.91
CA GLY A 148 16.54 -28.63 -23.13
C GLY A 148 15.50 -29.62 -22.64
N PHE A 149 15.97 -30.72 -22.06
CA PHE A 149 15.11 -31.78 -21.57
C PHE A 149 15.46 -32.14 -20.14
N SER A 150 14.43 -32.48 -19.36
CA SER A 150 14.61 -32.94 -17.98
C SER A 150 13.58 -33.99 -17.63
N THR A 151 13.94 -34.90 -16.72
CA THR A 151 12.96 -35.79 -16.11
C THR A 151 12.07 -35.02 -15.12
N GLU A 152 11.07 -35.71 -14.59
CA GLU A 152 10.20 -35.22 -13.52
C GLU A 152 10.91 -35.01 -12.17
N ASN A 153 11.98 -35.77 -11.89
CA ASN A 153 12.71 -35.66 -10.62
C ASN A 153 13.81 -34.59 -10.67
N ALA A 154 14.13 -34.08 -11.86
CA ALA A 154 15.09 -33.00 -12.03
C ALA A 154 14.63 -31.70 -11.34
N THR A 155 15.60 -30.85 -11.02
CA THR A 155 15.36 -29.48 -10.60
C THR A 155 14.87 -28.63 -11.78
N LEU A 156 14.24 -27.49 -11.50
CA LEU A 156 13.80 -26.56 -12.54
C LEU A 156 14.94 -25.70 -13.09
N GLU A 157 16.13 -25.76 -12.49
CA GLU A 157 17.32 -25.11 -13.03
C GLU A 157 18.07 -26.05 -13.98
N VAL A 158 17.65 -26.04 -15.25
CA VAL A 158 18.09 -27.00 -16.28
C VAL A 158 19.62 -27.09 -16.36
N GLY A 159 20.16 -28.30 -16.12
CA GLY A 159 21.58 -28.61 -16.21
C GLY A 159 22.32 -28.60 -14.86
N CYS A 160 21.64 -28.32 -13.76
CA CYS A 160 22.23 -28.28 -12.41
C CYS A 160 22.06 -29.59 -11.61
N ASP A 161 21.54 -30.64 -12.24
CA ASP A 161 21.41 -31.99 -11.66
C ASP A 161 21.66 -33.08 -12.72
N SER A 162 21.72 -34.34 -12.29
CA SER A 162 22.04 -35.48 -13.17
C SER A 162 20.87 -35.97 -14.05
N GLU A 163 19.71 -35.31 -13.99
CA GLU A 163 18.49 -35.67 -14.72
C GLU A 163 17.96 -34.53 -15.63
N SER A 164 18.72 -33.46 -15.76
CA SER A 164 18.46 -32.34 -16.66
C SER A 164 19.65 -32.08 -17.59
N PHE A 165 19.31 -31.80 -18.85
CA PHE A 165 20.24 -31.62 -19.95
C PHE A 165 19.87 -30.33 -20.65
N GLY A 166 20.76 -29.34 -20.61
CA GLY A 166 20.48 -28.00 -21.12
C GLY A 166 21.54 -27.48 -22.09
N PHE A 167 21.13 -26.58 -22.98
CA PHE A 167 21.99 -25.76 -23.81
C PHE A 167 21.69 -24.28 -23.53
N GLY A 168 22.71 -23.53 -23.11
CA GLY A 168 22.57 -22.15 -22.67
C GLY A 168 23.01 -21.10 -23.67
N GLY A 169 22.44 -19.89 -23.56
CA GLY A 169 22.75 -18.74 -24.44
C GLY A 169 24.23 -18.35 -24.50
N THR A 170 25.04 -18.81 -23.54
CA THR A 170 26.50 -18.63 -23.54
C THR A 170 27.27 -19.62 -24.44
N GLY A 171 26.58 -20.48 -25.20
CA GLY A 171 27.19 -21.48 -26.07
C GLY A 171 27.64 -22.76 -25.34
N LYS A 172 27.25 -22.91 -24.07
CA LYS A 172 27.63 -24.04 -23.24
C LYS A 172 26.49 -25.05 -23.11
N LYS A 173 26.84 -26.33 -23.16
CA LYS A 173 25.96 -27.43 -22.74
C LYS A 173 26.16 -27.67 -21.24
N SER A 174 25.09 -28.02 -20.53
CA SER A 174 25.15 -28.25 -19.09
C SER A 174 24.32 -29.44 -18.60
N THR A 175 24.92 -30.25 -17.74
CA THR A 175 24.27 -31.30 -16.95
C THR A 175 25.06 -31.53 -15.66
N ASN A 176 24.41 -31.91 -14.57
CA ASN A 176 25.05 -32.19 -13.27
C ASN A 176 26.01 -31.08 -12.78
N LYS A 177 25.65 -29.81 -13.00
CA LYS A 177 26.47 -28.62 -12.70
C LYS A 177 27.81 -28.55 -13.45
N GLN A 178 28.00 -29.36 -14.48
CA GLN A 178 29.12 -29.25 -15.42
C GLN A 178 28.70 -28.40 -16.62
N PHE A 179 29.57 -27.50 -17.06
CA PHE A 179 29.28 -26.51 -18.11
C PHE A 179 30.39 -26.52 -19.17
N ASP A 180 30.16 -27.26 -20.25
CA ASP A 180 31.15 -27.49 -21.30
C ASP A 180 30.83 -26.66 -22.54
N THR A 181 31.87 -26.17 -23.21
CA THR A 181 31.73 -25.52 -24.52
C THR A 181 31.18 -26.55 -25.53
N TYR A 182 30.17 -26.15 -26.30
CA TYR A 182 29.51 -27.06 -27.24
C TYR A 182 29.15 -26.37 -28.55
N GLY A 183 28.46 -25.24 -28.49
CA GLY A 183 28.01 -24.50 -29.66
C GLY A 183 28.37 -23.02 -29.58
N GLU A 184 27.95 -22.28 -30.59
CA GLU A 184 28.07 -20.82 -30.57
C GLU A 184 27.07 -20.19 -29.57
N PRO A 185 27.43 -19.09 -28.89
CA PRO A 185 26.49 -18.32 -28.08
C PRO A 185 25.27 -17.85 -28.88
N TYR A 186 24.12 -17.74 -28.23
CA TYR A 186 22.86 -17.32 -28.85
C TYR A 186 22.09 -16.36 -27.95
N GLY A 187 21.24 -15.53 -28.56
CA GLY A 187 20.50 -14.48 -27.86
C GLY A 187 19.25 -14.06 -28.62
N LYS A 188 18.78 -12.83 -28.36
CA LYS A 188 17.54 -12.29 -28.94
C LYS A 188 17.46 -12.52 -30.46
N ASN A 189 16.31 -13.01 -30.92
CA ASN A 189 15.97 -13.43 -32.28
C ASN A 189 16.54 -14.76 -32.77
N ASP A 190 17.47 -15.39 -32.05
CA ASP A 190 17.91 -16.75 -32.38
C ASP A 190 16.83 -17.78 -32.07
N ILE A 191 16.83 -18.87 -32.85
CA ILE A 191 15.93 -20.02 -32.70
C ILE A 191 16.76 -21.25 -32.39
N ILE A 192 16.45 -21.89 -31.27
CA ILE A 192 17.11 -23.10 -30.81
C ILE A 192 16.18 -24.28 -31.05
N GLY A 193 16.66 -25.24 -31.83
CA GLY A 193 15.99 -26.53 -32.01
C GLY A 193 16.53 -27.55 -31.01
N CYS A 194 15.65 -28.20 -30.27
CA CYS A 194 15.99 -29.19 -29.25
C CYS A 194 15.56 -30.58 -29.72
N PHE A 195 16.49 -31.53 -29.79
CA PHE A 195 16.25 -32.89 -30.27
C PHE A 195 16.57 -33.91 -29.18
N ILE A 196 15.70 -34.92 -29.05
CA ILE A 196 15.91 -36.06 -28.15
C ILE A 196 15.59 -37.36 -28.88
N GLU A 197 16.45 -38.36 -28.76
CA GLU A 197 16.26 -39.72 -29.27
C GLU A 197 16.36 -40.69 -28.09
N LEU A 198 15.23 -41.25 -27.68
CA LEU A 198 15.15 -42.02 -26.44
C LEU A 198 15.55 -43.49 -26.61
N ASP A 199 15.53 -44.01 -27.84
CA ASP A 199 15.87 -45.41 -28.12
C ASP A 199 17.38 -45.67 -28.06
N ASN A 200 18.17 -44.73 -28.60
CA ASN A 200 19.63 -44.73 -28.51
C ASN A 200 20.15 -43.87 -27.34
N GLY A 201 19.28 -43.05 -26.74
CA GLY A 201 19.59 -42.23 -25.58
C GLY A 201 20.49 -41.04 -25.91
N THR A 202 20.15 -40.23 -26.91
CA THR A 202 20.96 -39.06 -27.30
C THR A 202 20.16 -37.76 -27.28
N ILE A 203 20.83 -36.64 -26.97
CA ILE A 203 20.29 -35.28 -27.04
C ILE A 203 21.23 -34.43 -27.89
N LYS A 204 20.66 -33.60 -28.77
CA LYS A 204 21.40 -32.61 -29.56
C LYS A 204 20.60 -31.32 -29.74
N TYR A 205 21.27 -30.26 -30.19
CA TYR A 205 20.67 -28.95 -30.42
C TYR A 205 21.04 -28.38 -31.79
N SER A 206 20.26 -27.42 -32.26
CA SER A 206 20.56 -26.61 -33.44
C SER A 206 20.38 -25.14 -33.13
N LYS A 207 21.09 -24.26 -33.85
CA LYS A 207 20.90 -22.81 -33.79
C LYS A 207 20.54 -22.30 -35.19
N ASN A 208 19.39 -21.63 -35.32
CA ASN A 208 18.87 -21.08 -36.58
C ASN A 208 18.88 -22.13 -37.72
N GLY A 209 18.52 -23.37 -37.40
CA GLY A 209 18.51 -24.51 -38.32
C GLY A 209 19.87 -25.19 -38.58
N LYS A 210 20.99 -24.64 -38.10
CA LYS A 210 22.31 -25.29 -38.18
C LYS A 210 22.48 -26.30 -37.05
N ASP A 211 22.63 -27.58 -37.39
CA ASP A 211 22.90 -28.65 -36.42
C ASP A 211 24.25 -28.41 -35.71
N LEU A 212 24.26 -28.49 -34.38
CA LEU A 212 25.45 -28.31 -33.54
C LEU A 212 26.12 -29.66 -33.18
N GLY A 213 25.57 -30.78 -33.64
CA GLY A 213 26.11 -32.12 -33.40
C GLY A 213 25.68 -32.70 -32.05
N HIS A 214 26.28 -33.83 -31.65
CA HIS A 214 25.93 -34.54 -30.41
C HIS A 214 26.22 -33.70 -29.14
N ALA A 215 25.23 -33.58 -28.24
CA ALA A 215 25.40 -32.85 -26.97
C ALA A 215 25.55 -33.80 -25.77
N PHE A 216 24.65 -34.77 -25.61
CA PHE A 216 24.63 -35.65 -24.44
C PHE A 216 24.24 -37.08 -24.79
N ASP A 217 24.82 -38.03 -24.04
CA ASP A 217 24.30 -39.39 -23.89
C ASP A 217 23.44 -39.47 -22.62
N ILE A 218 22.21 -39.94 -22.75
CA ILE A 218 21.31 -40.17 -21.63
C ILE A 218 21.87 -41.34 -20.80
N PRO A 219 22.11 -41.17 -19.49
CA PRO A 219 22.57 -42.26 -18.65
C PRO A 219 21.60 -43.44 -18.69
N LYS A 220 22.11 -44.68 -18.79
CA LYS A 220 21.30 -45.91 -18.83
C LYS A 220 20.29 -46.03 -17.68
N LYS A 221 20.60 -45.45 -16.51
CA LYS A 221 19.69 -45.39 -15.34
C LYS A 221 18.39 -44.62 -15.60
N LEU A 222 18.39 -43.71 -16.59
CA LEU A 222 17.23 -42.90 -16.97
C LEU A 222 16.45 -43.50 -18.15
N TYR A 223 16.87 -44.66 -18.68
CA TYR A 223 16.16 -45.30 -19.79
C TYR A 223 14.75 -45.70 -19.35
N GLY A 224 13.75 -45.37 -20.18
CA GLY A 224 12.34 -45.54 -19.86
C GLY A 224 11.74 -44.45 -18.96
N SER A 225 12.53 -43.49 -18.48
CA SER A 225 12.01 -42.30 -17.82
C SER A 225 11.32 -41.38 -18.82
N SER A 226 10.37 -40.57 -18.34
CA SER A 226 9.72 -39.55 -19.16
C SER A 226 10.52 -38.25 -19.14
N PHE A 227 10.80 -37.71 -20.31
CA PHE A 227 11.50 -36.44 -20.51
C PHE A 227 10.55 -35.35 -20.97
N PHE A 228 10.62 -34.21 -20.30
CA PHE A 228 9.82 -33.03 -20.55
C PHE A 228 10.70 -31.95 -21.18
N ALA A 229 10.13 -31.15 -22.08
CA ALA A 229 10.80 -29.94 -22.54
C ALA A 229 10.96 -29.01 -21.34
N SER A 230 12.15 -28.44 -21.17
CA SER A 230 12.47 -27.67 -19.96
C SER A 230 13.25 -26.42 -20.27
N VAL A 231 13.12 -25.45 -19.37
CA VAL A 231 13.68 -24.13 -19.55
C VAL A 231 14.06 -23.51 -18.23
N THR A 232 15.15 -22.76 -18.22
CA THR A 232 15.45 -21.82 -17.14
C THR A 232 15.93 -20.48 -17.69
N LEU A 233 15.50 -19.40 -17.05
CA LEU A 233 15.65 -18.02 -17.49
C LEU A 233 16.16 -17.15 -16.35
N LYS A 234 16.89 -16.11 -16.74
CA LYS A 234 17.36 -15.04 -15.86
C LYS A 234 17.30 -13.72 -16.65
N ASN A 235 16.31 -12.91 -16.31
CA ASN A 235 15.91 -11.70 -17.02
C ASN A 235 15.83 -11.92 -18.55
N ALA A 236 15.01 -12.87 -19.01
CA ALA A 236 14.91 -13.28 -20.42
C ALA A 236 13.49 -13.71 -20.79
N GLU A 237 13.20 -13.82 -22.08
CA GLU A 237 11.94 -14.31 -22.63
C GLU A 237 12.15 -15.24 -23.82
N LEU A 238 11.35 -16.30 -23.89
CA LEU A 238 11.41 -17.36 -24.90
C LEU A 238 10.00 -17.74 -25.36
N LEU A 239 9.83 -17.95 -26.67
CA LEU A 239 8.60 -18.46 -27.28
C LEU A 239 8.82 -19.90 -27.77
N PHE A 240 7.99 -20.83 -27.30
CA PHE A 240 8.03 -22.24 -27.62
C PHE A 240 7.14 -22.58 -28.81
N ASN A 241 7.60 -23.51 -29.65
CA ASN A 241 6.80 -24.17 -30.65
C ASN A 241 7.01 -25.69 -30.52
N PHE A 242 5.97 -26.42 -30.13
CA PHE A 242 6.00 -27.88 -29.99
C PHE A 242 5.63 -28.63 -31.28
N GLY A 243 5.24 -27.91 -32.34
CA GLY A 243 4.86 -28.45 -33.65
C GLY A 243 3.39 -28.31 -34.02
N ASP A 244 2.59 -27.56 -33.25
CA ASP A 244 1.22 -27.21 -33.63
C ASP A 244 1.17 -26.14 -34.72
N THR A 245 2.21 -25.32 -34.81
CA THR A 245 2.48 -24.39 -35.91
C THR A 245 3.70 -24.84 -36.70
N PRO A 246 3.79 -24.55 -38.02
CA PRO A 246 4.98 -24.87 -38.81
C PRO A 246 6.26 -24.36 -38.14
N PHE A 247 7.26 -25.22 -38.05
CA PHE A 247 8.59 -24.82 -37.58
C PHE A 247 9.22 -23.83 -38.55
N LYS A 248 10.00 -22.90 -38.01
CA LYS A 248 10.66 -21.88 -38.83
C LYS A 248 11.86 -22.45 -39.59
N HIS A 249 12.54 -23.44 -39.01
CA HIS A 249 13.58 -24.18 -39.70
C HIS A 249 13.08 -25.59 -40.00
N ALA A 250 13.26 -26.02 -41.25
CA ALA A 250 12.93 -27.39 -41.64
C ALA A 250 13.75 -28.37 -40.80
N THR A 251 13.12 -29.43 -40.30
CA THR A 251 13.83 -30.48 -39.59
C THR A 251 14.91 -31.06 -40.51
N PRO A 252 16.19 -31.08 -40.11
CA PRO A 252 17.26 -31.59 -40.97
C PRO A 252 17.14 -33.08 -41.31
N HIS A 253 16.26 -33.82 -40.62
CA HIS A 253 16.15 -35.27 -40.75
C HIS A 253 14.69 -35.74 -40.64
N SER A 254 14.30 -36.65 -41.54
CA SER A 254 13.01 -37.35 -41.59
C SER A 254 12.71 -38.26 -40.38
N THR A 255 13.55 -38.22 -39.34
CA THR A 255 13.54 -39.19 -38.23
C THR A 255 12.91 -38.64 -36.95
N TYR A 256 12.87 -37.32 -36.76
CA TYR A 256 12.32 -36.71 -35.54
C TYR A 256 10.88 -36.24 -35.74
N LEU A 257 10.00 -36.62 -34.83
CA LEU A 257 8.62 -36.16 -34.81
C LEU A 257 8.48 -34.88 -33.97
N PRO A 258 7.61 -33.94 -34.33
CA PRO A 258 7.27 -32.83 -33.44
C PRO A 258 6.73 -33.37 -32.12
N LEU A 259 7.06 -32.73 -30.99
CA LEU A 259 6.50 -33.13 -29.69
C LEU A 259 4.97 -33.17 -29.72
N SER A 260 4.31 -32.23 -30.40
CA SER A 260 2.86 -32.20 -30.56
C SER A 260 2.24 -33.44 -31.24
N LYS A 261 3.05 -34.25 -31.94
CA LYS A 261 2.63 -35.48 -32.61
C LYS A 261 3.01 -36.75 -31.84
N ALA A 262 3.56 -36.63 -30.64
CA ALA A 262 3.85 -37.76 -29.78
C ALA A 262 2.57 -38.53 -29.40
N LYS A 263 2.63 -39.86 -29.51
CA LYS A 263 1.49 -40.76 -29.21
C LYS A 263 1.54 -41.26 -27.77
N ASP A 264 2.72 -41.64 -27.30
CA ASP A 264 2.94 -42.15 -25.95
C ASP A 264 3.51 -41.03 -25.07
N VAL A 265 2.61 -40.30 -24.41
CA VAL A 265 2.96 -39.15 -23.57
C VAL A 265 2.67 -39.41 -22.10
N SER A 266 3.53 -38.89 -21.23
CA SER A 266 3.36 -38.89 -19.78
C SER A 266 2.95 -37.49 -19.31
N LEU A 267 1.95 -37.42 -18.43
CA LEU A 267 1.61 -36.20 -17.71
C LEU A 267 2.59 -35.97 -16.55
N SER A 268 3.03 -34.74 -16.36
CA SER A 268 3.77 -34.36 -15.13
C SER A 268 2.90 -34.66 -13.90
N LYS A 269 3.40 -35.39 -12.90
CA LYS A 269 2.69 -35.83 -11.68
C LYS A 269 2.19 -34.66 -10.83
N LYS A 270 2.73 -33.44 -11.01
CA LYS A 270 2.11 -32.24 -10.41
C LYS A 270 0.72 -31.94 -10.98
N LEU A 271 0.37 -32.47 -12.16
CA LEU A 271 -1.00 -32.48 -12.72
C LEU A 271 -1.79 -33.75 -12.34
N SER A 272 -1.14 -34.86 -11.96
CA SER A 272 -1.84 -36.11 -11.61
C SER A 272 -2.35 -36.16 -10.17
N VAL A 273 -2.09 -35.13 -9.37
CA VAL A 273 -2.83 -34.90 -8.12
C VAL A 273 -4.22 -34.37 -8.50
N SER A 274 -5.12 -35.28 -8.83
CA SER A 274 -6.51 -35.10 -8.44
C SER A 274 -6.50 -34.95 -6.91
N LYS A 275 -6.38 -33.71 -6.44
CA LYS A 275 -6.64 -33.40 -5.04
C LYS A 275 -8.08 -33.85 -4.82
N LYS A 276 -8.26 -34.98 -4.12
CA LYS A 276 -9.43 -35.14 -3.26
C LYS A 276 -9.41 -33.89 -2.38
N TYR A 277 -10.21 -32.88 -2.72
CA TYR A 277 -10.41 -31.70 -1.90
C TYR A 277 -10.89 -32.22 -0.54
N THR A 278 -9.98 -32.26 0.43
CA THR A 278 -10.39 -32.23 1.82
C THR A 278 -10.76 -30.78 2.08
N ASN A 279 -12.02 -30.54 2.48
CA ASN A 279 -12.60 -29.23 2.76
C ASN A 279 -11.80 -28.46 3.84
N LYS A 280 -10.68 -27.85 3.48
CA LYS A 280 -9.98 -26.84 4.29
C LYS A 280 -10.06 -25.52 3.52
N SER A 281 -10.67 -24.51 4.14
CA SER A 281 -10.97 -23.23 3.47
C SER A 281 -9.72 -22.41 3.21
N SER A 282 -9.51 -22.09 1.95
CA SER A 282 -8.65 -20.99 1.56
C SER A 282 -9.51 -19.92 0.88
N PRO A 283 -9.50 -18.67 1.36
CA PRO A 283 -10.30 -17.61 0.77
C PRO A 283 -9.70 -17.12 -0.55
N ALA A 284 -10.54 -16.55 -1.41
CA ALA A 284 -10.11 -15.84 -2.60
C ALA A 284 -9.54 -14.44 -2.25
N ALA A 285 -10.06 -13.79 -1.21
CA ALA A 285 -9.62 -12.48 -0.76
C ALA A 285 -9.24 -12.45 0.73
N LEU A 286 -8.13 -11.80 1.04
CA LEU A 286 -7.65 -11.54 2.39
C LEU A 286 -7.53 -10.04 2.63
N ILE A 287 -8.29 -9.52 3.61
CA ILE A 287 -8.30 -8.11 4.00
C ILE A 287 -7.69 -7.98 5.40
N ILE A 288 -6.63 -7.17 5.49
CA ILE A 288 -5.86 -6.97 6.71
C ILE A 288 -6.08 -5.55 7.23
N GLU A 289 -6.47 -5.47 8.50
CA GLU A 289 -6.89 -4.23 9.18
C GLU A 289 -6.09 -4.06 10.49
N PRO A 290 -5.67 -2.84 10.87
CA PRO A 290 -4.76 -2.66 12.01
C PRO A 290 -5.45 -2.75 13.38
N SER A 291 -6.78 -2.73 13.43
CA SER A 291 -7.54 -2.80 14.68
C SER A 291 -8.76 -3.70 14.54
N ARG A 292 -9.28 -4.16 15.68
CA ARG A 292 -10.47 -5.03 15.74
C ARG A 292 -11.70 -4.28 15.27
N GLU A 293 -11.79 -2.99 15.63
CA GLU A 293 -12.91 -2.13 15.31
C GLU A 293 -13.01 -1.86 13.81
N LEU A 294 -11.88 -1.57 13.15
CA LEU A 294 -11.82 -1.38 11.70
C LEU A 294 -12.14 -2.70 10.96
N ALA A 295 -11.57 -3.82 11.41
CA ALA A 295 -11.88 -5.13 10.84
C ALA A 295 -13.38 -5.46 10.90
N SER A 296 -14.04 -5.17 12.03
CA SER A 296 -15.48 -5.36 12.17
C SER A 296 -16.27 -4.45 11.23
N GLN A 297 -15.90 -3.16 11.13
CA GLN A 297 -16.56 -2.22 10.22
C GLN A 297 -16.46 -2.65 8.76
N THR A 298 -15.28 -3.07 8.32
CA THR A 298 -15.06 -3.59 6.96
C THR A 298 -15.87 -4.86 6.71
N HIS A 299 -15.92 -5.78 7.68
CA HIS A 299 -16.73 -7.00 7.58
C HIS A 299 -18.23 -6.72 7.48
N ASP A 300 -18.74 -5.76 8.26
CA ASP A 300 -20.14 -5.35 8.22
C ASP A 300 -20.48 -4.67 6.89
N GLN A 301 -19.59 -3.83 6.36
CA GLN A 301 -19.76 -3.22 5.03
C GLN A 301 -19.83 -4.26 3.92
N ILE A 302 -18.95 -5.27 3.93
CA ILE A 302 -19.00 -6.38 2.97
C ILE A 302 -20.36 -7.09 3.04
N SER A 303 -20.88 -7.29 4.25
CA SER A 303 -22.18 -7.93 4.47
C SER A 303 -23.36 -7.12 3.94
N LEU A 304 -23.28 -5.79 4.01
CA LEU A 304 -24.26 -4.87 3.41
C LEU A 304 -24.18 -4.89 1.88
N PHE A 305 -22.99 -4.73 1.31
CA PHE A 305 -22.82 -4.68 -0.16
C PHE A 305 -23.27 -5.97 -0.85
N LYS A 306 -22.97 -7.13 -0.27
CA LYS A 306 -23.32 -8.43 -0.88
C LYS A 306 -24.80 -8.83 -0.70
N LYS A 307 -25.59 -8.07 0.07
CA LYS A 307 -26.95 -8.45 0.51
C LYS A 307 -27.89 -8.85 -0.63
N TYR A 308 -27.78 -8.18 -1.77
CA TYR A 308 -28.65 -8.36 -2.92
C TYR A 308 -28.06 -9.25 -4.02
N LEU A 309 -26.86 -9.81 -3.82
CA LEU A 309 -26.28 -10.77 -4.77
C LEU A 309 -27.11 -12.06 -4.80
N PRO A 310 -27.41 -12.61 -5.99
CA PRO A 310 -28.12 -13.87 -6.12
C PRO A 310 -27.22 -15.06 -5.76
N ASP A 311 -27.84 -16.24 -5.62
CA ASP A 311 -27.08 -17.46 -5.37
C ASP A 311 -26.12 -17.78 -6.53
N PRO A 312 -24.91 -18.29 -6.24
CA PRO A 312 -24.39 -18.68 -4.93
C PRO A 312 -23.90 -17.49 -4.07
N LYS A 313 -24.27 -17.44 -2.79
CA LYS A 313 -23.85 -16.36 -1.87
C LYS A 313 -22.38 -16.44 -1.49
N ILE A 314 -21.72 -15.28 -1.51
CA ILE A 314 -20.38 -15.09 -0.94
C ILE A 314 -20.41 -15.30 0.58
N LYS A 315 -19.47 -16.08 1.09
CA LYS A 315 -19.23 -16.29 2.52
C LYS A 315 -18.01 -15.47 2.96
N ASN A 316 -18.18 -14.66 3.99
CA ASN A 316 -17.10 -13.89 4.62
C ASN A 316 -17.02 -14.20 6.11
N VAL A 317 -15.83 -14.11 6.70
CA VAL A 317 -15.60 -14.31 8.14
C VAL A 317 -14.71 -13.20 8.70
N LEU A 318 -14.97 -12.84 9.96
CA LEU A 318 -14.17 -11.90 10.73
C LEU A 318 -13.22 -12.66 11.65
N LEU A 319 -11.92 -12.36 11.59
CA LEU A 319 -10.88 -12.96 12.42
C LEU A 319 -10.21 -11.89 13.29
N VAL A 320 -10.80 -11.63 14.45
CA VAL A 320 -10.30 -10.68 15.46
C VAL A 320 -10.14 -11.36 16.83
N GLY A 321 -9.30 -10.78 17.69
CA GLY A 321 -9.21 -11.22 19.09
C GLY A 321 -10.54 -11.06 19.84
N GLY A 322 -10.72 -11.71 20.99
CA GLY A 322 -11.90 -11.54 21.85
C GLY A 322 -13.22 -12.14 21.34
N GLU A 323 -13.23 -12.79 20.17
CA GLU A 323 -14.37 -13.57 19.66
C GLU A 323 -14.24 -15.08 19.94
N ASN A 324 -15.36 -15.80 19.80
CA ASN A 324 -15.41 -17.24 20.02
C ASN A 324 -14.64 -17.99 18.93
N SER A 325 -13.44 -18.45 19.25
CA SER A 325 -12.56 -19.16 18.31
C SER A 325 -13.20 -20.44 17.76
N SER A 326 -14.12 -21.08 18.48
CA SER A 326 -14.82 -22.28 18.00
C SER A 326 -15.80 -21.96 16.87
N GLU A 327 -16.46 -20.80 16.91
CA GLU A 327 -17.36 -20.35 15.84
C GLU A 327 -16.58 -19.92 14.60
N GLN A 328 -15.47 -19.21 14.80
CA GLN A 328 -14.55 -18.84 13.71
C GLN A 328 -13.99 -20.07 12.99
N ILE A 329 -13.55 -21.10 13.73
CA ILE A 329 -13.07 -22.36 13.15
C ILE A 329 -14.19 -23.08 12.38
N LYS A 330 -15.41 -23.13 12.92
CA LYS A 330 -16.56 -23.73 12.23
C LYS A 330 -16.90 -23.00 10.93
N ALA A 331 -16.87 -21.66 10.96
CA ALA A 331 -17.12 -20.84 9.78
C ALA A 331 -16.07 -21.13 8.69
N LEU A 332 -14.79 -21.17 9.05
CA LEU A 332 -13.70 -21.57 8.13
C LEU A 332 -13.93 -22.99 7.59
N GLN A 333 -14.21 -23.97 8.44
CA GLN A 333 -14.48 -25.35 8.00
C GLN A 333 -15.66 -25.48 7.02
N SER A 334 -16.62 -24.55 7.06
CA SER A 334 -17.78 -24.52 6.14
C SER A 334 -17.47 -23.93 4.75
N GLY A 335 -16.22 -23.52 4.52
CA GLY A 335 -15.76 -22.81 3.31
C GLY A 335 -16.02 -21.31 3.41
N VAL A 336 -15.01 -20.50 3.11
CA VAL A 336 -15.12 -19.04 3.12
C VAL A 336 -14.42 -18.45 1.90
N ASP A 337 -14.98 -17.37 1.35
CA ASP A 337 -14.49 -16.71 0.15
C ASP A 337 -13.68 -15.44 0.48
N ILE A 338 -14.07 -14.72 1.54
CA ILE A 338 -13.41 -13.48 1.98
C ILE A 338 -13.09 -13.57 3.49
N VAL A 339 -11.84 -13.31 3.85
CA VAL A 339 -11.41 -13.20 5.25
C VAL A 339 -11.04 -11.75 5.54
N THR A 340 -11.62 -11.18 6.60
CA THR A 340 -11.22 -9.87 7.14
C THR A 340 -10.65 -10.09 8.55
N GLY A 341 -9.48 -9.53 8.87
CA GLY A 341 -8.93 -9.72 10.20
C GLY A 341 -7.71 -8.89 10.54
N THR A 342 -7.33 -8.95 11.82
CA THR A 342 -6.11 -8.31 12.32
C THR A 342 -4.89 -9.22 12.13
N PRO A 343 -3.69 -8.69 11.82
CA PRO A 343 -2.50 -9.49 11.52
C PRO A 343 -2.21 -10.61 12.52
N GLY A 344 -2.21 -10.30 13.82
CA GLY A 344 -1.91 -11.30 14.86
C GLY A 344 -2.89 -12.48 14.85
N LYS A 345 -4.19 -12.20 14.75
CA LYS A 345 -5.22 -13.25 14.71
C LYS A 345 -5.15 -14.07 13.42
N LEU A 346 -4.82 -13.44 12.29
CA LEU A 346 -4.57 -14.15 11.04
C LEU A 346 -3.38 -15.11 11.18
N ASP A 347 -2.28 -14.66 11.78
CA ASP A 347 -1.09 -15.49 12.00
C ASP A 347 -1.39 -16.70 12.90
N ASP A 348 -2.21 -16.53 13.94
CA ASP A 348 -2.64 -17.63 14.82
C ASP A 348 -3.37 -18.74 14.03
N PHE A 349 -4.32 -18.35 13.17
CA PHE A 349 -5.13 -19.29 12.40
C PHE A 349 -4.34 -19.97 11.28
N ILE A 350 -3.38 -19.26 10.69
CA ILE A 350 -2.47 -19.80 9.68
C ILE A 350 -1.48 -20.78 10.32
N SER A 351 -0.85 -20.37 11.42
CA SER A 351 0.15 -21.18 12.12
C SER A 351 -0.45 -22.44 12.74
N SER A 352 -1.74 -22.39 13.14
CA SER A 352 -2.50 -23.56 13.60
C SER A 352 -3.06 -24.44 12.48
N GLY A 353 -2.88 -24.05 11.21
CA GLY A 353 -3.35 -24.79 10.04
C GLY A 353 -4.87 -24.78 9.84
N ASN A 354 -5.57 -23.85 10.48
CA ASN A 354 -7.01 -23.63 10.36
C ASN A 354 -7.38 -22.72 9.18
N LEU A 355 -6.45 -21.86 8.74
CA LEU A 355 -6.58 -21.01 7.57
C LEU A 355 -5.44 -21.30 6.58
N LEU A 356 -5.79 -21.62 5.34
CA LEU A 356 -4.83 -21.79 4.24
C LEU A 356 -4.89 -20.56 3.33
N LEU A 357 -3.77 -20.17 2.74
CA LEU A 357 -3.70 -19.00 1.85
C LEU A 357 -3.49 -19.39 0.37
N ASP A 358 -3.53 -20.68 0.03
CA ASP A 358 -3.19 -21.20 -1.30
C ASP A 358 -4.17 -20.81 -2.43
N GLN A 359 -5.33 -20.26 -2.10
CA GLN A 359 -6.31 -19.75 -3.05
C GLN A 359 -6.46 -18.22 -3.00
N VAL A 360 -5.68 -17.52 -2.17
CA VAL A 360 -5.75 -16.05 -2.12
C VAL A 360 -5.29 -15.47 -3.46
N ARG A 361 -6.12 -14.59 -4.01
CA ARG A 361 -5.89 -13.83 -5.26
C ARG A 361 -5.93 -12.33 -5.05
N PHE A 362 -6.55 -11.88 -3.97
CA PHE A 362 -6.63 -10.48 -3.58
C PHE A 362 -6.08 -10.32 -2.16
N LEU A 363 -5.03 -9.51 -2.02
CA LEU A 363 -4.49 -9.11 -0.72
C LEU A 363 -4.74 -7.61 -0.53
N ILE A 364 -5.52 -7.25 0.47
CA ILE A 364 -5.85 -5.87 0.78
C ILE A 364 -5.21 -5.51 2.12
N LEU A 365 -4.46 -4.41 2.13
CA LEU A 365 -3.92 -3.80 3.33
C LEU A 365 -4.60 -2.44 3.53
N ASP A 366 -5.51 -2.32 4.50
CA ASP A 366 -6.09 -1.02 4.86
C ASP A 366 -5.33 -0.38 6.03
N GLU A 367 -5.32 0.95 6.05
CA GLU A 367 -4.53 1.78 6.97
C GLU A 367 -3.09 1.26 7.16
N ALA A 368 -2.35 1.09 6.06
CA ALA A 368 -1.01 0.50 6.07
C ALA A 368 -0.01 1.27 6.94
N ASP A 369 -0.16 2.58 7.06
CA ASP A 369 0.58 3.40 8.03
C ASP A 369 0.25 3.00 9.48
N GLY A 370 -1.01 2.73 9.79
CA GLY A 370 -1.44 2.15 11.06
C GLY A 370 -0.83 0.77 11.32
N LEU A 371 -0.79 -0.11 10.32
CA LEU A 371 -0.20 -1.44 10.39
C LEU A 371 1.32 -1.40 10.67
N LEU A 372 2.04 -0.52 9.97
CA LEU A 372 3.50 -0.39 10.11
C LEU A 372 3.90 0.22 11.46
N ASN A 373 3.16 1.22 11.94
CA ASN A 373 3.38 1.83 13.27
C ASN A 373 3.29 0.83 14.43
N GLN A 374 2.65 -0.33 14.25
CA GLN A 374 2.56 -1.40 15.25
C GLN A 374 3.70 -2.43 15.16
N ASN A 375 4.76 -2.18 14.38
CA ASN A 375 5.85 -3.11 14.09
C ASN A 375 5.41 -4.43 13.42
N GLN A 376 4.26 -4.43 12.74
CA GLN A 376 3.71 -5.62 12.08
C GLN A 376 4.21 -5.83 10.65
N GLY A 377 5.14 -4.99 10.16
CA GLY A 377 5.66 -5.08 8.79
C GLY A 377 6.24 -6.46 8.44
N GLN A 378 6.99 -7.09 9.35
CA GLN A 378 7.53 -8.44 9.13
C GLN A 378 6.42 -9.50 9.01
N LEU A 379 5.34 -9.34 9.77
CA LEU A 379 4.20 -10.25 9.72
C LEU A 379 3.45 -10.10 8.40
N ILE A 380 3.28 -8.87 7.90
CA ILE A 380 2.67 -8.61 6.58
C ILE A 380 3.52 -9.23 5.48
N GLU A 381 4.85 -9.08 5.53
CA GLU A 381 5.75 -9.73 4.58
C GLU A 381 5.64 -11.26 4.62
N LYS A 382 5.54 -11.85 5.82
CA LYS A 382 5.28 -13.29 6.01
C LYS A 382 3.96 -13.71 5.36
N LEU A 383 2.87 -13.00 5.64
CA LEU A 383 1.54 -13.28 5.09
C LEU A 383 1.52 -13.15 3.57
N TYR A 384 2.14 -12.10 3.03
CA TYR A 384 2.33 -11.93 1.60
C TYR A 384 3.06 -13.15 1.03
N ASN A 385 4.20 -13.55 1.59
CA ASN A 385 5.00 -14.68 1.08
C ASN A 385 4.27 -16.03 1.09
N LEU A 386 3.30 -16.20 1.99
CA LEU A 386 2.44 -17.38 2.02
C LEU A 386 1.33 -17.36 0.96
N CYS A 387 0.96 -16.18 0.45
CA CYS A 387 0.00 -16.06 -0.65
C CYS A 387 0.65 -16.46 -1.99
N PRO A 388 -0.05 -17.26 -2.83
CA PRO A 388 0.41 -17.60 -4.17
C PRO A 388 0.59 -16.33 -5.01
N LYS A 389 1.78 -16.15 -5.57
CA LYS A 389 2.06 -14.99 -6.45
C LYS A 389 1.38 -15.09 -7.80
N MET A 390 0.99 -16.30 -8.18
CA MET A 390 0.49 -16.60 -9.51
C MET A 390 -0.36 -17.87 -9.45
N SER A 391 -1.54 -17.79 -10.02
CA SER A 391 -2.59 -18.81 -10.01
C SER A 391 -2.44 -19.83 -11.15
N SER A 392 -3.21 -20.92 -11.08
CA SER A 392 -3.26 -21.96 -12.12
C SER A 392 -3.78 -21.44 -13.46
N ASP A 393 -4.63 -20.41 -13.46
CA ASP A 393 -5.14 -19.70 -14.64
C ASP A 393 -4.18 -18.59 -15.14
N GLY A 394 -3.01 -18.41 -14.51
CA GLY A 394 -2.00 -17.43 -14.94
C GLY A 394 -2.24 -16.00 -14.44
N LYS A 395 -3.26 -15.78 -13.59
CA LYS A 395 -3.48 -14.49 -12.93
C LYS A 395 -2.56 -14.35 -11.72
N ARG A 396 -1.92 -13.19 -11.58
CA ARG A 396 -1.06 -12.85 -10.44
C ARG A 396 -1.88 -12.50 -9.20
N LEU A 397 -1.26 -12.55 -8.03
CA LEU A 397 -1.82 -11.94 -6.81
C LEU A 397 -1.98 -10.44 -7.06
N GLN A 398 -3.19 -9.93 -6.89
CA GLN A 398 -3.46 -8.50 -6.91
C GLN A 398 -3.37 -7.96 -5.48
N VAL A 399 -2.64 -6.86 -5.31
CA VAL A 399 -2.44 -6.20 -4.03
C VAL A 399 -3.03 -4.80 -4.07
N VAL A 400 -3.88 -4.51 -3.09
CA VAL A 400 -4.45 -3.18 -2.87
C VAL A 400 -3.95 -2.67 -1.52
N LEU A 401 -3.29 -1.51 -1.54
CA LEU A 401 -2.78 -0.87 -0.33
C LEU A 401 -3.46 0.48 -0.16
N CYS A 402 -4.09 0.67 0.98
CA CYS A 402 -4.71 1.92 1.39
C CYS A 402 -3.93 2.52 2.56
N SER A 403 -3.64 3.81 2.49
CA SER A 403 -2.96 4.55 3.56
C SER A 403 -3.52 5.96 3.68
N ALA A 404 -3.42 6.57 4.86
CA ALA A 404 -3.66 8.00 4.97
C ALA A 404 -2.46 8.83 4.45
N THR A 405 -1.29 8.21 4.29
CA THR A 405 -0.04 8.81 3.82
C THR A 405 0.72 7.88 2.86
N LEU A 406 0.78 8.21 1.57
CA LEU A 406 1.59 7.46 0.60
C LEU A 406 3.06 7.90 0.55
N HIS A 407 3.35 9.11 1.02
CA HIS A 407 4.71 9.65 1.08
C HIS A 407 5.51 9.19 2.30
N ASN A 408 4.90 8.40 3.20
CA ASN A 408 5.62 7.75 4.27
C ASN A 408 6.64 6.75 3.69
N LEU A 409 7.92 6.93 4.03
CA LEU A 409 9.04 6.09 3.59
C LEU A 409 8.83 4.60 3.87
N GLU A 410 8.19 4.23 4.99
CA GLU A 410 7.93 2.84 5.33
C GLU A 410 6.81 2.24 4.48
N VAL A 411 5.74 2.99 4.24
CA VAL A 411 4.64 2.58 3.35
C VAL A 411 5.15 2.39 1.93
N LYS A 412 5.99 3.32 1.44
CA LYS A 412 6.62 3.20 0.12
C LYS A 412 7.53 1.98 0.03
N LYS A 413 8.38 1.74 1.04
CA LYS A 413 9.23 0.53 1.11
C LYS A 413 8.42 -0.75 1.12
N LEU A 414 7.28 -0.77 1.82
CA LEU A 414 6.39 -1.94 1.82
C LEU A 414 5.77 -2.14 0.44
N ALA A 415 5.21 -1.09 -0.15
CA ALA A 415 4.61 -1.12 -1.48
C ALA A 415 5.60 -1.62 -2.54
N ASP A 416 6.82 -1.09 -2.55
CA ASP A 416 7.90 -1.50 -3.47
C ASP A 416 8.28 -2.98 -3.34
N LYS A 417 8.05 -3.60 -2.17
CA LYS A 417 8.33 -5.02 -1.94
C LYS A 417 7.20 -5.95 -2.35
N ILE A 418 5.95 -5.56 -2.12
CA ILE A 418 4.80 -6.47 -2.23
C ILE A 418 3.91 -6.21 -3.44
N MET A 419 4.01 -5.03 -4.06
CA MET A 419 3.16 -4.62 -5.18
C MET A 419 3.93 -4.68 -6.50
N HIS A 420 3.22 -4.91 -7.60
CA HIS A 420 3.76 -4.98 -8.95
C HIS A 420 3.20 -3.84 -9.81
N PHE A 421 4.05 -2.84 -10.09
CA PHE A 421 3.69 -1.61 -10.82
C PHE A 421 2.35 -1.01 -10.35
N PRO A 422 2.23 -0.66 -9.05
CA PRO A 422 0.98 -0.16 -8.52
C PRO A 422 0.58 1.15 -9.19
N THR A 423 -0.71 1.31 -9.46
CA THR A 423 -1.29 2.61 -9.84
C THR A 423 -1.41 3.47 -8.59
N TRP A 424 -0.84 4.67 -8.63
CA TRP A 424 -0.87 5.62 -7.53
C TRP A 424 -2.10 6.49 -7.66
N ILE A 425 -2.99 6.40 -6.67
CA ILE A 425 -4.19 7.20 -6.56
C ILE A 425 -4.01 8.07 -5.33
N ASP A 426 -3.44 9.25 -5.53
CA ASP A 426 -3.14 10.19 -4.45
C ASP A 426 -4.04 11.41 -4.55
N LEU A 427 -5.21 11.31 -3.89
CA LEU A 427 -6.15 12.41 -3.80
C LEU A 427 -5.80 13.42 -2.70
N LYS A 428 -4.72 13.16 -1.95
CA LYS A 428 -4.17 14.12 -0.99
C LYS A 428 -3.06 14.98 -1.60
N GLY A 429 -2.37 14.49 -2.64
CA GLY A 429 -1.13 15.08 -3.12
C GLY A 429 -0.02 14.99 -2.06
N GLN A 430 1.10 15.69 -2.30
CA GLN A 430 2.08 15.94 -1.24
C GLN A 430 1.37 16.52 -0.02
N ASP A 431 1.81 16.15 1.19
CA ASP A 431 1.27 16.65 2.46
C ASP A 431 1.17 18.19 2.39
N SER A 432 -0.01 18.69 2.09
CA SER A 432 -0.31 20.10 1.89
C SER A 432 -1.29 20.56 2.94
N VAL A 433 -1.23 21.83 3.30
CA VAL A 433 -2.18 22.42 4.23
C VAL A 433 -3.53 22.49 3.51
N PRO A 434 -4.62 21.93 4.06
CA PRO A 434 -5.92 22.04 3.42
C PRO A 434 -6.32 23.51 3.26
N ASP A 435 -6.92 23.89 2.12
CA ASP A 435 -7.38 25.28 1.85
C ASP A 435 -8.32 25.83 2.94
N THR A 436 -8.97 24.95 3.70
CA THR A 436 -9.87 25.31 4.80
C THR A 436 -9.17 25.58 6.14
N VAL A 437 -7.84 25.45 6.19
CA VAL A 437 -7.02 25.59 7.38
C VAL A 437 -6.12 26.81 7.24
N HIS A 438 -6.31 27.78 8.12
CA HIS A 438 -5.34 28.86 8.31
C HIS A 438 -4.40 28.45 9.45
N HIS A 439 -3.11 28.28 9.15
CA HIS A 439 -2.09 27.99 10.17
C HIS A 439 -1.21 29.20 10.45
N VAL A 440 -0.87 29.40 11.72
CA VAL A 440 -0.03 30.52 12.17
C VAL A 440 0.93 30.09 13.27
N VAL A 441 2.06 30.80 13.37
CA VAL A 441 3.08 30.59 14.39
C VAL A 441 3.12 31.79 15.33
N CYS A 442 3.01 31.55 16.63
CA CYS A 442 3.31 32.53 17.66
C CYS A 442 4.66 32.19 18.30
N ASN A 443 5.63 33.06 18.12
CA ASN A 443 6.94 32.89 18.75
C ASN A 443 6.87 33.15 20.26
N VAL A 444 7.36 32.21 21.06
CA VAL A 444 7.48 32.31 22.51
C VAL A 444 8.91 32.72 22.84
N ASP A 445 9.07 33.95 23.30
CA ASP A 445 10.37 34.54 23.61
C ASP A 445 10.40 35.04 25.07
N PRO A 446 10.98 34.26 26.00
CA PRO A 446 11.03 34.57 27.43
C PRO A 446 11.90 35.77 27.79
N LYS A 447 12.71 36.29 26.85
CA LYS A 447 13.47 37.54 27.07
C LYS A 447 12.62 38.75 26.75
N SER A 448 11.77 38.65 25.72
CA SER A 448 10.85 39.73 25.35
C SER A 448 9.62 39.76 26.25
N ASP A 449 9.10 38.60 26.64
CA ASP A 449 7.95 38.45 27.51
C ASP A 449 8.42 38.03 28.91
N THR A 450 8.56 39.00 29.81
CA THR A 450 9.00 38.79 31.20
C THR A 450 7.83 38.56 32.16
N SER A 451 6.60 38.40 31.66
CA SER A 451 5.41 38.21 32.51
C SER A 451 5.54 37.01 33.46
N TRP A 452 6.26 35.97 33.03
CA TRP A 452 6.52 34.76 33.81
C TRP A 452 7.23 35.01 35.15
N HIS A 453 7.92 36.14 35.32
CA HIS A 453 8.59 36.51 36.57
C HIS A 453 7.59 36.83 37.70
N PHE A 454 6.40 37.30 37.34
CA PHE A 454 5.41 37.85 38.28
C PHE A 454 4.13 37.01 38.39
N LEU A 455 4.10 35.84 37.75
CA LEU A 455 2.94 34.94 37.78
C LEU A 455 2.76 34.32 39.17
N LYS A 456 1.68 34.70 39.85
CA LYS A 456 1.31 34.11 41.16
C LYS A 456 0.87 32.64 41.04
N HIS A 457 0.22 32.28 39.93
CA HIS A 457 -0.27 30.93 39.65
C HIS A 457 0.24 30.49 38.28
N LYS A 458 1.40 29.82 38.26
CA LYS A 458 2.02 29.27 37.05
C LYS A 458 1.62 27.82 36.80
N ILE A 459 1.66 27.40 35.53
CA ILE A 459 1.55 25.99 35.16
C ILE A 459 2.69 25.18 35.81
N GLN A 460 2.37 23.98 36.28
CA GLN A 460 3.39 23.04 36.74
C GLN A 460 4.13 22.48 35.52
N THR A 461 5.46 22.51 35.55
CA THR A 461 6.31 21.95 34.49
C THR A 461 6.59 20.46 34.70
N ASP A 462 7.26 19.85 33.74
CA ASP A 462 7.67 18.43 33.70
C ASP A 462 8.78 18.05 34.69
N GLY A 463 9.20 18.99 35.55
CA GLY A 463 10.18 18.77 36.61
C GLY A 463 11.62 18.59 36.14
N ILE A 464 11.91 18.75 34.84
CA ILE A 464 13.27 18.56 34.31
C ILE A 464 14.29 19.57 34.86
N HIS A 465 13.78 20.73 35.28
CA HIS A 465 14.56 21.85 35.81
C HIS A 465 14.61 21.89 37.34
N LEU A 466 14.06 20.91 38.06
CA LEU A 466 14.04 20.91 39.55
C LEU A 466 15.42 21.00 40.21
N LYS A 467 16.48 20.60 39.49
CA LYS A 467 17.88 20.64 39.94
C LYS A 467 18.69 21.75 39.28
N ASP A 468 18.10 22.47 38.34
CA ASP A 468 18.74 23.56 37.62
C ASP A 468 18.52 24.87 38.39
N ASP A 469 19.43 25.83 38.26
CA ASP A 469 19.32 27.12 38.93
C ASP A 469 18.39 28.08 38.13
N THR A 470 17.09 27.88 38.32
CA THR A 470 16.04 28.62 37.63
C THR A 470 15.43 29.69 38.53
N HIS A 471 15.81 30.93 38.27
CA HIS A 471 15.28 32.09 38.99
C HIS A 471 15.20 33.30 38.05
N PRO A 472 14.32 34.29 38.32
CA PRO A 472 14.00 35.36 37.37
C PRO A 472 15.19 36.18 36.85
N THR A 473 16.29 36.26 37.60
CA THR A 473 17.51 36.98 37.18
C THR A 473 18.56 36.10 36.48
N SER A 474 18.33 34.78 36.39
CA SER A 474 19.24 33.82 35.76
C SER A 474 19.20 33.95 34.24
N LYS A 475 20.38 34.02 33.61
CA LYS A 475 20.53 34.02 32.14
C LYS A 475 20.91 32.65 31.59
N LEU A 476 20.86 31.61 32.41
CA LEU A 476 21.21 30.25 32.00
C LEU A 476 20.20 29.72 30.97
N PRO A 477 20.65 28.92 29.98
CA PRO A 477 19.76 28.28 29.01
C PRO A 477 18.61 27.49 29.66
N GLU A 478 18.87 26.86 30.80
CA GLU A 478 17.91 26.09 31.59
C GLU A 478 16.79 26.98 32.15
N CYS A 479 17.13 28.19 32.60
CA CYS A 479 16.16 29.16 33.08
C CYS A 479 15.27 29.66 31.93
N LEU A 480 15.85 29.95 30.76
CA LEU A 480 15.08 30.32 29.58
C LEU A 480 14.16 29.18 29.10
N SER A 481 14.64 27.94 29.19
CA SER A 481 13.85 26.74 28.89
C SER A 481 12.66 26.58 29.83
N GLU A 482 12.84 26.72 31.16
CA GLU A 482 11.72 26.67 32.09
C GLU A 482 10.72 27.82 31.85
N ALA A 483 11.24 29.03 31.59
CA ALA A 483 10.41 30.19 31.28
C ALA A 483 9.53 29.97 30.06
N VAL A 484 10.05 29.34 28.99
CA VAL A 484 9.26 28.98 27.80
C VAL A 484 8.13 28.03 28.17
N LYS A 485 8.39 26.98 28.96
CA LYS A 485 7.35 26.02 29.39
C LYS A 485 6.23 26.73 30.16
N VAL A 486 6.58 27.68 31.02
CA VAL A 486 5.61 28.50 31.77
C VAL A 486 4.80 29.39 30.83
N LEU A 487 5.47 30.13 29.94
CA LEU A 487 4.83 31.05 29.00
C LEU A 487 3.92 30.34 28.00
N LYS A 488 4.30 29.16 27.52
CA LYS A 488 3.45 28.34 26.64
C LYS A 488 2.10 28.05 27.29
N GLY A 489 2.07 27.74 28.58
CA GLY A 489 0.83 27.58 29.35
C GLY A 489 -0.03 28.85 29.37
N GLU A 490 0.57 30.01 29.63
CA GLU A 490 -0.13 31.30 29.55
C GLU A 490 -0.64 31.62 28.15
N TYR A 491 0.14 31.28 27.12
CA TYR A 491 -0.18 31.58 25.74
C TYR A 491 -1.36 30.77 25.24
N VAL A 492 -1.56 29.52 25.70
CA VAL A 492 -2.80 28.80 25.35
C VAL A 492 -4.03 29.46 26.00
N ILE A 493 -3.95 29.89 27.27
CA ILE A 493 -5.05 30.62 27.93
C ILE A 493 -5.34 31.92 27.18
N LYS A 494 -4.30 32.70 26.88
CA LYS A 494 -4.41 33.95 26.13
C LYS A 494 -5.03 33.75 24.75
N ALA A 495 -4.59 32.72 24.02
CA ALA A 495 -5.12 32.36 22.71
C ALA A 495 -6.61 31.99 22.79
N ILE A 496 -7.00 31.14 23.73
CA ILE A 496 -8.39 30.71 23.92
C ILE A 496 -9.30 31.93 24.14
N SER A 497 -8.93 32.83 25.06
CA SER A 497 -9.76 33.99 25.39
C SER A 497 -9.77 35.07 24.31
N LYS A 498 -8.61 35.39 23.72
CA LYS A 498 -8.51 36.44 22.69
C LYS A 498 -9.17 36.03 21.38
N LEU A 499 -8.98 34.78 20.96
CA LEU A 499 -9.56 34.24 19.74
C LEU A 499 -10.98 33.70 19.94
N LYS A 500 -11.52 33.78 21.17
CA LYS A 500 -12.85 33.31 21.57
C LYS A 500 -13.10 31.88 21.10
N MET A 501 -12.17 30.98 21.40
CA MET A 501 -12.22 29.60 20.92
C MET A 501 -13.41 28.87 21.54
N ASP A 502 -14.32 28.39 20.70
CA ASP A 502 -15.54 27.69 21.10
C ASP A 502 -15.31 26.19 21.30
N GLN A 503 -14.44 25.59 20.49
CA GLN A 503 -14.03 24.20 20.61
C GLN A 503 -12.65 23.98 19.98
N GLY A 504 -11.77 23.21 20.61
CA GLY A 504 -10.41 23.01 20.08
C GLY A 504 -9.72 21.73 20.50
N ILE A 505 -8.72 21.30 19.71
CA ILE A 505 -7.77 20.26 20.12
C ILE A 505 -6.44 20.91 20.46
N ILE A 506 -5.83 20.49 21.57
CA ILE A 506 -4.56 21.00 22.05
C ILE A 506 -3.55 19.85 22.06
N PHE A 507 -2.48 19.99 21.28
CA PHE A 507 -1.42 18.99 21.18
C PHE A 507 -0.25 19.33 22.11
N CYS A 508 0.12 18.36 22.94
CA CYS A 508 1.31 18.38 23.78
C CYS A 508 2.24 17.23 23.41
N ARG A 509 3.54 17.40 23.65
CA ARG A 509 4.55 16.37 23.32
C ARG A 509 4.46 15.16 24.25
N THR A 510 4.32 15.36 25.55
CA THR A 510 4.29 14.27 26.53
C THR A 510 2.95 14.15 27.25
N LYS A 511 2.73 12.98 27.86
CA LYS A 511 1.55 12.67 28.68
C LYS A 511 1.49 13.56 29.93
N LEU A 512 2.65 13.79 30.55
CA LEU A 512 2.77 14.65 31.72
C LEU A 512 2.42 16.11 31.38
N ASP A 513 2.84 16.60 30.21
CA ASP A 513 2.47 17.94 29.74
C ASP A 513 0.96 18.07 29.54
N CYS A 514 0.32 17.03 29.00
CA CYS A 514 -1.15 16.99 28.88
C CYS A 514 -1.81 17.16 30.26
N ASP A 515 -1.39 16.36 31.24
CA ASP A 515 -1.96 16.37 32.60
C ASP A 515 -1.70 17.69 33.33
N ASN A 516 -0.50 18.25 33.18
CA ASN A 516 -0.13 19.56 33.72
C ASN A 516 -1.01 20.67 33.13
N LEU A 517 -1.23 20.64 31.80
CA LEU A 517 -2.05 21.63 31.12
C LEU A 517 -3.53 21.50 31.48
N GLU A 518 -4.07 20.28 31.59
CA GLU A 518 -5.45 20.05 32.03
C GLU A 518 -5.68 20.60 33.44
N ARG A 519 -4.77 20.31 34.38
CA ARG A 519 -4.85 20.86 35.74
C ARG A 519 -4.75 22.38 35.73
N TYR A 520 -3.87 22.94 34.91
CA TYR A 520 -3.71 24.38 34.81
C TYR A 520 -4.95 25.07 34.24
N MET A 521 -5.49 24.57 33.14
CA MET A 521 -6.72 25.09 32.52
C MET A 521 -7.92 24.97 33.47
N LYS A 522 -8.08 23.84 34.17
CA LYS A 522 -9.15 23.66 35.17
C LYS A 522 -9.00 24.53 36.41
N SER A 523 -7.77 24.96 36.74
CA SER A 523 -7.54 25.90 37.85
C SER A 523 -7.98 27.34 37.54
N LYS A 524 -8.22 27.65 36.25
CA LYS A 524 -8.79 28.92 35.78
C LYS A 524 -10.32 28.81 35.74
N ASP A 525 -10.99 29.71 35.01
CA ASP A 525 -12.46 29.69 34.86
C ASP A 525 -12.96 28.33 34.34
N VAL A 526 -13.81 27.67 35.14
CA VAL A 526 -14.25 26.29 34.93
C VAL A 526 -15.02 26.10 33.61
N ASN A 527 -15.73 27.13 33.13
CA ASN A 527 -16.59 27.01 31.96
C ASN A 527 -15.88 27.42 30.66
N GLU A 528 -15.05 28.46 30.70
CA GLU A 528 -14.30 28.90 29.51
C GLU A 528 -13.26 27.87 29.09
N PHE A 529 -12.52 27.30 30.04
CA PHE A 529 -11.39 26.40 29.80
C PHE A 529 -11.72 24.92 30.03
N SER A 530 -13.00 24.55 29.94
CA SER A 530 -13.45 23.16 30.13
C SER A 530 -12.70 22.21 29.18
N CYS A 531 -11.96 21.28 29.76
CA CYS A 531 -11.04 20.42 29.02
C CYS A 531 -10.95 18.99 29.59
N VAL A 532 -10.51 18.07 28.74
CA VAL A 532 -10.21 16.67 29.10
C VAL A 532 -8.94 16.20 28.41
N CYS A 533 -8.21 15.28 29.05
CA CYS A 533 -7.02 14.64 28.49
C CYS A 533 -7.28 13.29 27.82
N LEU A 534 -6.52 13.01 26.76
CA LEU A 534 -6.50 11.71 26.07
C LEU A 534 -5.04 11.32 25.76
N HIS A 535 -4.52 10.33 26.49
CA HIS A 535 -3.21 9.71 26.31
C HIS A 535 -3.21 8.29 26.86
N SER A 536 -2.14 7.52 26.61
CA SER A 536 -2.10 6.07 26.88
C SER A 536 -2.16 5.68 28.36
N ASP A 537 -1.85 6.60 29.28
CA ASP A 537 -1.85 6.31 30.72
C ASP A 537 -3.25 6.47 31.33
N ARG A 538 -4.20 7.03 30.57
CA ARG A 538 -5.62 7.05 30.94
C ARG A 538 -6.24 5.69 30.68
N THR A 539 -7.14 5.26 31.57
CA THR A 539 -7.82 3.96 31.42
C THR A 539 -8.71 3.95 30.17
N PRO A 540 -8.97 2.77 29.56
CA PRO A 540 -9.85 2.68 28.37
C PRO A 540 -11.24 3.31 28.58
N ASN A 541 -11.82 3.15 29.77
CA ASN A 541 -13.10 3.77 30.13
C ASN A 541 -13.00 5.30 30.21
N GLU A 542 -11.95 5.84 30.83
CA GLU A 542 -11.74 7.29 30.88
C GLU A 542 -11.50 7.88 29.49
N ARG A 543 -10.70 7.22 28.65
CA ARG A 543 -10.47 7.66 27.27
C ARG A 543 -11.77 7.77 26.48
N THR A 544 -12.62 6.73 26.58
CA THR A 544 -13.93 6.70 25.93
C THR A 544 -14.85 7.80 26.46
N LYS A 545 -14.92 7.96 27.79
CA LYS A 545 -15.73 9.00 28.45
C LYS A 545 -15.28 10.41 28.07
N ASN A 546 -13.98 10.67 28.03
CA ASN A 546 -13.40 11.97 27.68
C ASN A 546 -13.67 12.30 26.21
N LEU A 547 -13.46 11.34 25.31
CA LEU A 547 -13.76 11.49 23.89
C LEU A 547 -15.24 11.81 23.66
N TRP A 548 -16.14 11.07 24.31
CA TRP A 548 -17.59 11.33 24.23
C TRP A 548 -17.98 12.69 24.81
N SER A 549 -17.36 13.10 25.91
CA SER A 549 -17.61 14.41 26.52
C SER A 549 -17.21 15.55 25.57
N PHE A 550 -16.10 15.39 24.86
CA PHE A 550 -15.65 16.35 23.85
C PHE A 550 -16.53 16.32 22.58
N LYS A 551 -16.84 15.13 22.02
CA LYS A 551 -17.71 14.98 20.84
C LYS A 551 -19.11 15.58 21.07
N ASN A 552 -19.67 15.36 22.26
CA ASN A 552 -20.97 15.91 22.66
C ASN A 552 -20.91 17.37 23.14
N LYS A 553 -19.78 18.07 22.97
CA LYS A 553 -19.58 19.47 23.37
C LYS A 553 -19.86 19.76 24.85
N LYS A 554 -19.76 18.75 25.72
CA LYS A 554 -19.82 18.93 27.18
C LYS A 554 -18.58 19.62 27.72
N VAL A 555 -17.45 19.45 27.02
CA VAL A 555 -16.19 20.15 27.24
C VAL A 555 -15.72 20.76 25.94
N LYS A 556 -15.05 21.91 26.00
CA LYS A 556 -14.62 22.68 24.83
C LYS A 556 -13.28 22.21 24.26
N PHE A 557 -12.36 21.71 25.10
CA PHE A 557 -11.00 21.39 24.67
C PHE A 557 -10.63 19.93 24.92
N LEU A 558 -9.96 19.32 23.94
CA LEU A 558 -9.35 18.00 24.06
C LEU A 558 -7.83 18.16 24.05
N ILE A 559 -7.16 17.78 25.13
CA ILE A 559 -5.70 17.82 25.25
C ILE A 559 -5.15 16.42 25.00
N CYS A 560 -4.21 16.27 24.05
CA CYS A 560 -3.71 14.94 23.67
C CYS A 560 -2.26 14.95 23.16
N THR A 561 -1.67 13.75 23.13
CA THR A 561 -0.41 13.48 22.42
C THR A 561 -0.68 12.94 21.01
N ASP A 562 0.32 12.97 20.12
CA ASP A 562 0.20 12.46 18.75
C ASP A 562 -0.30 11.03 18.69
N VAL A 563 0.31 10.12 19.47
CA VAL A 563 -0.04 8.70 19.53
C VAL A 563 -1.51 8.50 19.90
N ALA A 564 -2.00 9.33 20.82
CA ALA A 564 -3.34 9.22 21.35
C ALA A 564 -4.40 9.79 20.39
N ALA A 565 -4.01 10.75 19.55
CA ALA A 565 -4.86 11.41 18.57
C ALA A 565 -4.94 10.66 17.23
N ARG A 566 -3.93 9.85 16.90
CA ARG A 566 -3.96 8.95 15.73
C ARG A 566 -5.12 7.95 15.88
N GLY A 567 -5.91 7.78 14.82
CA GLY A 567 -7.11 6.93 14.82
C GLY A 567 -8.35 7.53 15.50
N LEU A 568 -8.30 8.73 16.09
CA LEU A 568 -9.51 9.41 16.55
C LEU A 568 -10.25 10.00 15.34
N ASP A 569 -11.47 9.56 15.10
CA ASP A 569 -12.38 10.19 14.14
C ASP A 569 -12.98 11.47 14.75
N ILE A 570 -12.16 12.52 14.76
CA ILE A 570 -12.54 13.88 15.10
C ILE A 570 -11.99 14.78 14.02
N LYS A 571 -12.86 15.25 13.13
CA LYS A 571 -12.52 16.16 12.05
C LYS A 571 -13.34 17.43 12.10
N GLY A 572 -12.75 18.49 11.58
CA GLY A 572 -13.39 19.78 11.47
C GLY A 572 -13.74 20.42 12.79
N VAL A 573 -12.78 20.31 13.72
CA VAL A 573 -12.74 21.17 14.89
C VAL A 573 -12.32 22.57 14.42
N PRO A 574 -12.85 23.66 15.00
CA PRO A 574 -12.53 24.98 14.46
C PRO A 574 -11.17 25.51 14.87
N PHE A 575 -10.59 24.99 15.95
CA PHE A 575 -9.29 25.43 16.45
C PHE A 575 -8.38 24.25 16.79
N VAL A 576 -7.10 24.37 16.44
CA VAL A 576 -6.01 23.54 16.98
C VAL A 576 -4.96 24.44 17.60
N ILE A 577 -4.41 24.00 18.73
CA ILE A 577 -3.22 24.62 19.34
C ILE A 577 -2.13 23.56 19.44
N ASN A 578 -1.00 23.78 18.78
CA ASN A 578 0.23 23.03 19.00
C ASN A 578 1.04 23.73 20.09
N VAL A 579 1.00 23.19 21.32
CA VAL A 579 1.77 23.74 22.45
C VAL A 579 3.27 23.47 22.27
N THR A 580 3.59 22.33 21.69
CA THR A 580 4.94 21.95 21.27
C THR A 580 4.85 21.48 19.83
N LEU A 581 5.79 21.86 18.97
CA LEU A 581 5.87 21.28 17.62
C LEU A 581 6.12 19.76 17.71
N PRO A 582 5.69 18.97 16.70
CA PRO A 582 5.99 17.55 16.67
C PRO A 582 7.46 17.28 16.30
N ASP A 583 8.01 16.18 16.81
CA ASP A 583 9.36 15.71 16.50
C ASP A 583 9.53 15.32 15.01
N GLU A 584 8.42 15.06 14.30
CA GLU A 584 8.40 14.69 12.87
C GLU A 584 7.45 15.63 12.11
N LYS A 585 7.92 16.16 10.98
CA LYS A 585 7.16 17.07 10.10
C LYS A 585 5.83 16.52 9.58
N ALA A 586 5.73 15.22 9.29
CA ALA A 586 4.47 14.60 8.86
C ALA A 586 3.37 14.69 9.94
N ASN A 587 3.74 14.65 11.23
CA ASN A 587 2.76 14.79 12.31
C ASN A 587 2.19 16.20 12.38
N TYR A 588 2.91 17.22 11.93
CA TYR A 588 2.38 18.59 11.89
C TYR A 588 1.16 18.67 10.99
N VAL A 589 1.25 18.10 9.78
CA VAL A 589 0.14 18.06 8.81
C VAL A 589 -1.03 17.24 9.38
N HIS A 590 -0.76 16.12 10.04
CA HIS A 590 -1.79 15.33 10.73
C HIS A 590 -2.51 16.06 11.86
N ARG A 591 -1.80 16.92 12.61
CA ARG A 591 -2.39 17.72 13.70
C ARG A 591 -3.30 18.80 13.14
N ILE A 592 -2.82 19.57 12.17
CA ILE A 592 -3.58 20.68 11.59
C ILE A 592 -4.73 20.17 10.71
N GLY A 593 -4.61 18.98 10.09
CA GLY A 593 -5.69 18.34 9.34
C GLY A 593 -6.91 17.92 10.19
N ARG A 594 -6.87 18.12 11.52
CA ARG A 594 -8.06 17.99 12.39
C ARG A 594 -8.94 19.23 12.38
N VAL A 595 -8.44 20.31 11.78
CA VAL A 595 -9.08 21.62 11.67
C VAL A 595 -9.79 21.78 10.33
N GLY A 596 -10.89 22.54 10.32
CA GLY A 596 -11.56 22.96 9.08
C GLY A 596 -12.64 22.00 8.58
N ARG A 597 -13.71 22.56 8.02
CA ARG A 597 -14.77 21.85 7.27
C ARG A 597 -15.11 22.66 6.03
N ALA A 598 -15.73 22.03 5.03
CA ALA A 598 -16.25 22.71 3.84
C ALA A 598 -17.09 23.98 4.16
N GLU A 599 -17.73 24.01 5.34
CA GLU A 599 -18.60 25.12 5.78
C GLU A 599 -17.92 26.15 6.72
N ARG A 600 -16.73 25.87 7.29
CA ARG A 600 -16.07 26.72 8.29
C ARG A 600 -14.54 26.62 8.19
N MET A 601 -13.91 27.77 7.94
CA MET A 601 -12.46 27.95 8.09
C MET A 601 -12.06 27.64 9.52
N GLY A 602 -10.99 26.87 9.69
CA GLY A 602 -10.42 26.63 10.99
C GLY A 602 -9.02 27.21 11.12
N LEU A 603 -8.61 27.43 12.38
CA LEU A 603 -7.35 28.07 12.73
C LEU A 603 -6.45 27.09 13.50
N ALA A 604 -5.23 26.89 13.00
CA ALA A 604 -4.19 26.12 13.67
C ALA A 604 -3.08 27.05 14.19
N LEU A 605 -3.02 27.23 15.51
CA LEU A 605 -2.00 28.05 16.17
C LEU A 605 -0.86 27.17 16.66
N SER A 606 0.38 27.47 16.28
CA SER A 606 1.57 26.78 16.78
C SER A 606 2.41 27.70 17.66
N LEU A 607 2.68 27.29 18.89
CA LEU A 607 3.55 28.01 19.82
C LEU A 607 4.98 27.52 19.63
N VAL A 608 5.87 28.38 19.15
CA VAL A 608 7.25 28.01 18.78
C VAL A 608 8.23 28.77 19.65
N SER A 609 9.06 28.05 20.40
CA SER A 609 10.10 28.65 21.23
C SER A 609 11.20 29.27 20.37
N LYS A 610 11.65 30.48 20.73
CA LYS A 610 12.87 31.06 20.13
C LYS A 610 14.17 30.46 20.67
N TYR A 611 14.11 29.79 21.82
CA TYR A 611 15.27 29.19 22.46
C TYR A 611 15.08 27.69 22.59
N LYS A 612 16.20 26.95 22.64
CA LYS A 612 16.14 25.50 22.83
C LYS A 612 15.51 25.18 24.17
N GLU A 613 14.59 24.23 24.19
CA GLU A 613 13.97 23.73 25.41
C GLU A 613 14.66 22.45 25.86
N LYS A 614 15.03 22.35 27.12
CA LYS A 614 15.49 21.10 27.72
C LYS A 614 14.25 20.23 27.96
N VAL A 615 14.24 19.04 27.36
CA VAL A 615 13.11 18.12 27.43
C VAL A 615 13.55 16.70 27.73
N TRP A 616 12.65 15.92 28.31
CA TRP A 616 12.87 14.50 28.52
C TRP A 616 12.89 13.74 27.19
N TYR A 617 13.82 12.79 27.07
CA TYR A 617 13.94 11.86 25.92
C TYR A 617 13.95 10.39 26.36
N HIS A 618 14.36 10.11 27.61
CA HIS A 618 14.35 8.79 28.24
C HIS A 618 14.95 7.64 27.40
N LYS A 619 16.28 7.46 27.48
CA LYS A 619 16.97 6.23 27.04
C LYS A 619 17.17 5.18 28.15
N CYS A 620 16.65 5.43 29.35
CA CYS A 620 16.78 4.51 30.47
C CYS A 620 15.85 3.29 30.33
N ASP A 621 16.24 2.18 30.96
CA ASP A 621 15.48 0.91 30.91
C ASP A 621 14.05 1.06 31.46
N SER A 622 13.85 1.97 32.43
CA SER A 622 12.54 2.29 32.99
C SER A 622 11.64 3.11 32.05
N ARG A 623 12.14 3.51 30.86
CA ARG A 623 11.42 4.32 29.86
C ARG A 623 10.69 5.53 30.45
N GLY A 624 11.33 6.20 31.40
CA GLY A 624 10.82 7.40 32.06
C GLY A 624 10.04 7.18 33.35
N ALA A 625 9.70 5.93 33.72
CA ALA A 625 9.09 5.67 35.02
C ALA A 625 10.04 6.07 36.16
N ASN A 626 9.63 7.07 36.96
CA ASN A 626 10.37 7.65 38.08
C ASN A 626 11.81 8.09 37.74
N CYS A 627 12.05 8.52 36.49
CA CYS A 627 13.38 8.94 36.04
C CYS A 627 13.71 10.37 36.51
N ASN A 628 14.82 10.53 37.24
CA ASN A 628 15.30 11.82 37.77
C ASN A 628 16.67 12.25 37.18
N ASN A 629 17.08 11.65 36.06
CA ASN A 629 18.38 11.89 35.43
C ASN A 629 18.29 13.00 34.36
N THR A 630 18.38 14.25 34.82
CA THR A 630 18.21 15.47 34.02
C THR A 630 19.41 15.82 33.13
N LYS A 631 20.49 15.02 33.16
CA LYS A 631 21.67 15.24 32.31
C LYS A 631 21.33 15.02 30.83
N LEU A 632 22.13 15.58 29.93
CA LEU A 632 21.95 15.38 28.49
C LEU A 632 22.33 13.95 28.08
N LEU A 633 21.75 13.44 26.99
CA LEU A 633 22.12 12.12 26.43
C LEU A 633 23.63 11.97 26.19
N LYS A 634 24.28 13.05 25.74
CA LYS A 634 25.74 13.09 25.50
C LYS A 634 26.56 12.89 26.79
N GLU A 635 25.95 13.12 27.95
CA GLU A 635 26.53 13.01 29.28
C GLU A 635 26.02 11.75 30.03
N GLY A 636 25.42 10.80 29.30
CA GLY A 636 24.80 9.60 29.89
C GLY A 636 23.48 9.86 30.63
N GLY A 637 22.82 10.99 30.32
CA GLY A 637 21.55 11.38 30.92
C GLY A 637 20.31 10.97 30.15
N CYS A 638 19.15 11.57 30.48
CA CYS A 638 17.85 11.30 29.83
C CYS A 638 17.19 12.55 29.23
N ALA A 639 17.92 13.65 29.07
CA ALA A 639 17.45 14.90 28.49
C ALA A 639 18.08 15.20 27.12
N ILE A 640 17.38 15.99 26.31
CA ILE A 640 17.91 16.62 25.09
C ILE A 640 17.53 18.10 25.04
N TRP A 641 18.25 18.85 24.20
CA TRP A 641 17.84 20.18 23.77
C TRP A 641 16.94 20.06 22.55
N TYR A 642 15.72 20.54 22.68
CA TYR A 642 14.67 20.54 21.68
C TYR A 642 14.66 21.88 20.94
N ASP A 643 14.83 21.85 19.64
CA ASP A 643 15.04 23.04 18.81
C ASP A 643 13.85 23.29 17.89
N GLU A 644 12.82 23.96 18.41
CA GLU A 644 11.58 24.20 17.67
C GLU A 644 11.75 25.11 16.46
N GLN A 645 12.77 25.97 16.42
CA GLN A 645 13.08 26.77 15.24
C GLN A 645 13.55 25.87 14.08
N ASN A 646 14.37 24.86 14.39
CA ASN A 646 14.80 23.88 13.39
C ASN A 646 13.62 23.03 12.91
N TYR A 647 12.78 22.54 13.82
CA TYR A 647 11.57 21.78 13.43
C TYR A 647 10.59 22.62 12.60
N LEU A 648 10.43 23.91 12.93
CA LEU A 648 9.62 24.81 12.10
C LEU A 648 10.20 24.94 10.69
N SER A 649 11.51 25.09 10.56
CA SER A 649 12.19 25.19 9.26
C SER A 649 12.00 23.92 8.43
N GLU A 650 12.11 22.74 9.05
CA GLU A 650 11.85 21.45 8.39
C GLU A 650 10.39 21.27 7.96
N ILE A 651 9.44 21.85 8.72
CA ILE A 651 8.02 21.87 8.37
C ILE A 651 7.77 22.81 7.18
N GLU A 652 8.32 24.02 7.21
CA GLU A 652 8.19 25.00 6.12
C GLU A 652 8.81 24.46 4.81
N GLU A 653 9.98 23.83 4.89
CA GLU A 653 10.60 23.15 3.73
C GLU A 653 9.72 22.04 3.18
N HIS A 654 9.05 21.27 4.04
CA HIS A 654 8.15 20.19 3.65
C HIS A 654 6.85 20.68 3.00
N LEU A 655 6.31 21.79 3.49
CA LEU A 655 5.09 22.40 2.96
C LEU A 655 5.38 23.25 1.70
N GLY A 656 6.63 23.64 1.48
CA GLY A 656 7.01 24.55 0.39
C GLY A 656 6.55 25.99 0.60
N GLU A 657 6.13 26.34 1.82
CA GLU A 657 5.64 27.67 2.19
C GLU A 657 6.12 28.06 3.59
N THR A 658 6.22 29.37 3.84
CA THR A 658 6.55 29.92 5.16
C THR A 658 5.27 30.18 5.96
N VAL A 659 5.23 29.74 7.22
CA VAL A 659 4.03 29.88 8.04
C VAL A 659 3.92 31.30 8.57
N SER A 660 2.73 31.90 8.44
CA SER A 660 2.49 33.27 8.91
C SER A 660 2.77 33.41 10.41
N GLN A 661 3.60 34.39 10.77
CA GLN A 661 3.97 34.66 12.15
C GLN A 661 3.07 35.74 12.77
N ILE A 662 2.64 35.50 14.01
CA ILE A 662 1.83 36.44 14.80
C ILE A 662 2.58 36.87 16.05
N SER A 663 2.27 38.07 16.53
CA SER A 663 2.77 38.59 17.79
C SER A 663 2.08 37.94 18.99
N ASN A 664 2.68 38.14 20.17
CA ASN A 664 2.19 37.58 21.43
C ASN A 664 0.81 38.13 21.85
N ASP A 665 0.29 39.17 21.19
CA ASP A 665 -1.06 39.72 21.40
C ASP A 665 -2.18 38.83 20.80
N MET A 666 -1.80 37.75 20.10
CA MET A 666 -2.69 36.77 19.49
C MET A 666 -3.60 37.37 18.41
N VAL A 667 -3.13 38.43 17.73
CA VAL A 667 -3.81 39.02 16.58
C VAL A 667 -3.42 38.24 15.33
N VAL A 668 -4.40 37.55 14.75
CA VAL A 668 -4.22 36.77 13.53
C VAL A 668 -4.50 37.67 12.32
N PRO A 669 -3.56 37.79 11.37
CA PRO A 669 -3.79 38.53 10.13
C PRO A 669 -5.04 38.02 9.41
N ILE A 670 -5.84 38.95 8.89
CA ILE A 670 -6.97 38.58 8.04
C ILE A 670 -6.37 38.27 6.67
N ASN A 671 -6.37 36.99 6.26
CA ASN A 671 -5.97 36.63 4.90
C ASN A 671 -6.92 37.32 3.91
N GLU A 672 -6.36 37.90 2.85
CA GLU A 672 -7.09 38.63 1.79
C GLU A 672 -8.09 37.75 1.00
N PHE A 673 -8.16 36.46 1.30
CA PHE A 673 -9.21 35.57 0.82
C PHE A 673 -10.53 35.81 1.57
N ASP A 674 -11.34 36.67 0.95
CA ASP A 674 -12.80 36.66 1.01
C ASP A 674 -13.44 37.31 2.24
N GLY A 675 -13.03 38.54 2.59
CA GLY A 675 -13.84 39.63 3.17
C GLY A 675 -14.76 39.39 4.39
N LYS A 676 -14.75 38.20 5.00
CA LYS A 676 -15.63 37.77 6.09
C LYS A 676 -14.99 36.58 6.84
N VAL A 677 -13.87 36.80 7.52
CA VAL A 677 -13.31 35.75 8.39
C VAL A 677 -13.90 35.89 9.81
N VAL A 678 -14.99 35.17 10.07
CA VAL A 678 -15.52 34.95 11.42
C VAL A 678 -15.32 33.48 11.78
N TYR A 679 -14.28 33.20 12.56
CA TYR A 679 -14.07 31.89 13.17
C TYR A 679 -15.13 31.71 14.27
N GLY A 680 -16.06 30.77 14.14
CA GLY A 680 -17.10 30.62 15.19
C GLY A 680 -18.47 30.24 14.70
N GLN A 681 -18.88 30.79 13.55
CA GLN A 681 -20.27 30.83 13.15
C GLN A 681 -20.52 29.96 11.92
N LYS A 682 -21.62 29.20 11.93
CA LYS A 682 -22.10 28.48 10.75
C LYS A 682 -22.31 29.50 9.63
N ARG A 683 -21.77 29.22 8.44
CA ARG A 683 -22.20 29.91 7.20
C ARG A 683 -23.70 29.60 7.00
N GLN A 684 -24.58 30.45 7.52
CA GLN A 684 -25.94 30.54 7.00
C GLN A 684 -25.86 31.46 5.78
N ASN A 685 -26.24 30.93 4.63
CA ASN A 685 -26.29 31.56 3.31
C ASN A 685 -24.94 31.73 2.60
N LYS A 686 -24.63 30.74 1.74
CA LYS A 686 -24.35 30.96 0.32
C LYS A 686 -24.42 29.61 -0.40
N GLY A 687 -25.53 29.39 -1.11
CA GLY A 687 -25.59 28.36 -2.15
C GLY A 687 -24.55 28.65 -3.22
N SER A 688 -24.10 27.59 -3.89
CA SER A 688 -23.15 27.58 -4.99
C SER A 688 -23.47 28.63 -6.06
N GLY A 689 -22.73 29.73 -6.03
CA GLY A 689 -22.83 30.80 -7.03
C GLY A 689 -21.70 30.67 -8.04
N PHE A 690 -21.99 30.05 -9.19
CA PHE A 690 -21.17 29.98 -10.43
C PHE A 690 -20.65 31.35 -10.95
N LYS A 691 -21.01 32.46 -10.31
CA LYS A 691 -20.81 33.83 -10.79
C LYS A 691 -19.39 34.37 -10.54
N TYR A 692 -18.73 33.93 -9.46
CA TYR A 692 -17.41 34.44 -9.08
C TYR A 692 -16.27 33.82 -9.89
N HIS A 693 -16.42 32.56 -10.31
CA HIS A 693 -15.41 31.88 -11.13
C HIS A 693 -15.27 32.49 -12.53
N LEU A 694 -16.35 33.09 -13.06
CA LEU A 694 -16.32 33.78 -14.35
C LEU A 694 -15.56 35.11 -14.28
N GLU A 695 -15.63 35.82 -13.14
CA GLU A 695 -14.92 37.09 -12.93
C GLU A 695 -13.42 36.86 -12.67
N GLU A 696 -13.05 35.77 -11.99
CA GLU A 696 -11.65 35.37 -11.78
C GLU A 696 -10.96 34.88 -13.06
N LEU A 697 -11.69 34.17 -13.94
CA LEU A 697 -11.12 33.64 -15.19
C LEU A 697 -11.12 34.67 -16.33
N ALA A 698 -11.86 35.77 -16.21
CA ALA A 698 -11.96 36.79 -17.26
C ALA A 698 -10.61 37.39 -17.70
N PRO A 699 -9.63 37.69 -16.82
CA PRO A 699 -8.32 38.18 -17.22
C PRO A 699 -7.54 37.10 -17.99
N ALA A 700 -7.53 35.86 -17.49
CA ALA A 700 -6.81 34.74 -18.10
C ALA A 700 -7.36 34.39 -19.49
N VAL A 701 -8.69 34.37 -19.65
CA VAL A 701 -9.34 34.14 -20.95
C VAL A 701 -9.03 35.28 -21.94
N LYS A 702 -8.94 36.53 -21.45
CA LYS A 702 -8.59 37.70 -22.28
C LYS A 702 -7.13 37.65 -22.75
N ASP A 703 -6.23 37.16 -21.92
CA ASP A 703 -4.82 36.97 -22.27
C ASP A 703 -4.63 35.80 -23.24
N LEU A 704 -5.36 34.70 -23.05
CA LEU A 704 -5.42 33.58 -24.00
C LEU A 704 -5.92 34.03 -25.38
N ALA A 705 -7.00 34.82 -25.43
CA ALA A 705 -7.52 35.36 -26.69
C ALA A 705 -6.54 36.32 -27.40
N LYS A 706 -5.74 37.08 -26.64
CA LYS A 706 -4.66 37.91 -27.20
C LYS A 706 -3.54 37.07 -27.79
N LEU A 707 -3.10 36.03 -27.08
CA LEU A 707 -2.06 35.11 -27.54
C LEU A 707 -2.51 34.37 -28.80
N GLU A 708 -3.75 33.88 -28.83
CA GLU A 708 -4.33 33.23 -30.00
C GLU A 708 -4.35 34.16 -31.21
N LYS A 709 -4.79 35.41 -31.03
CA LYS A 709 -4.77 36.42 -32.09
C LYS A 709 -3.36 36.70 -32.61
N GLN A 710 -2.36 36.79 -31.73
CA GLN A 710 -0.97 36.98 -32.14
C GLN A 710 -0.43 35.81 -32.95
N VAL A 711 -0.74 34.57 -32.55
CA VAL A 711 -0.35 33.36 -33.28
C VAL A 711 -0.98 33.34 -34.67
N GLN A 712 -2.28 33.64 -34.78
CA GLN A 712 -2.97 33.68 -36.06
C GLN A 712 -2.42 34.76 -37.00
N LEU A 713 -2.12 35.96 -36.47
CA LEU A 713 -1.50 37.03 -37.25
C LEU A 713 -0.09 36.65 -37.72
N SER A 714 0.72 36.04 -36.84
CA SER A 714 2.04 35.54 -37.18
C SER A 714 1.99 34.50 -38.31
N TYR A 715 1.03 33.58 -38.25
CA TYR A 715 0.83 32.56 -39.29
C TYR A 715 0.43 33.17 -40.64
N LEU A 716 -0.47 34.17 -40.64
CA LEU A 716 -0.86 34.88 -41.86
C LEU A 716 0.29 35.68 -42.46
N GLN A 717 1.07 36.37 -41.62
CA GLN A 717 2.27 37.08 -42.05
C GLN A 717 3.26 36.13 -42.71
N TYR A 718 3.51 34.98 -42.07
CA TYR A 718 4.37 33.92 -42.61
C TYR A 718 3.89 33.41 -43.98
N GLN A 719 2.58 33.23 -44.17
CA GLN A 719 2.03 32.85 -45.48
C GLN A 719 2.21 33.95 -46.54
N ILE A 720 2.09 35.22 -46.18
CA ILE A 720 2.31 36.34 -47.11
C ILE A 720 3.77 36.42 -47.52
N ASP A 721 4.69 36.36 -46.55
CA ASP A 721 6.13 36.42 -46.77
C ASP A 721 6.60 35.22 -47.62
N TRP A 722 6.07 34.02 -47.34
CA TRP A 722 6.34 32.82 -48.13
C TRP A 722 5.87 32.96 -49.58
N ARG A 723 4.71 33.58 -49.83
CA ARG A 723 4.22 33.84 -51.20
C ARG A 723 5.06 34.89 -51.93
N GLN A 724 5.53 35.93 -51.24
CA GLN A 724 6.42 36.94 -51.83
C GLN A 724 7.83 36.41 -52.13
N THR A 725 8.27 35.34 -51.45
CA THR A 725 9.57 34.71 -51.71
C THR A 725 9.53 33.76 -52.92
N ILE A 726 8.33 33.40 -53.40
CA ILE A 726 8.12 32.44 -54.50
C ILE A 726 7.67 33.16 -55.80
N SER A 727 7.21 34.41 -55.71
CA SER A 727 6.99 35.33 -56.85
C SER A 727 8.25 36.10 -57.18
#